data_AF-A0A9X4HFY6-F1
#
_entry.id   AF-A0A9X4HFY6-F1
#
_cell.length_a   1.000
_cell.length_b   1.000
_cell.length_c   1.000
_cell.angle_alpha   90.00
_cell.angle_beta   90.00
_cell.angle_gamma   90.00
#
_symmetry.space_group_name_H-M   'P 1'
#
loop_
_entity.id
_entity.type
_entity.pdbx_description
1 polymer ?
#
loop_
_entity_poly.entity_id
_entity_poly.type
_entity_poly.pdbx_seq_one_letter_code
_entity_poly.pdbx_strand_id
1 'polypeptide(L)'
;MNRPPFALKRLVFQQSDLREIPGIVKRLCRGLDLAATGNPDLLREVFAKLSAYVDMHEFIACLGRGPFPPAGSITRADIQLLFAYKLHVLASIPFMQAWLRAGRARLRGLSIDQFTVERQQEDRLKAIGLKGDQQAAKEAQPTARSWHAEQDRFFKLGAPSYDLCVRPDGRAFNWADFTALYDAIRASRLERSIIDPDEQYPEGSEEAVDNFLSKTVIPQSWLPLSQHIQNGLAVPDHEVVWLFVDSGLCIGRALRHKAHGGVIPRLLLTEEEVAEGLAFVAQGSYLQRGSSQFPNGFVPPRGDDAVYTLKPGVRKPGAVFDTRKETRVATADLERVPNLYAGSLTMVQPYLGTQQVVWVLDGKAVKVRADGALTITYYETTPWLAESDMLTLFPDFRPGPPVDDRNRFAFAHDVQNKVLLPPKALDFQNRASSILERKEQAAHDVLLKLAGSGEFPAICKAELSLGSLDIMAGKVLAEMSATPVGSELILRAEGVSTQITDRFPDLGPYGPLALNAAICIHSNGILLDSADLAKLTLSDLLVALVMLHAGFQKGGRYRLFKPGPSSIVVAQWLAGVTKADGIHDAAAELEGYAAALAAQQNRIDLIRQALIHDADRRREAFNHGYAYVGSELPRAKPRSLVQ
;
A
#
# COMPACT_ATOMS: atom_id res chain seq x y z
N MET A 1 6.66 19.93 41.45
CA MET A 1 7.97 19.44 40.97
C MET A 1 8.93 20.64 40.91
N ASN A 2 9.95 20.68 41.77
CA ASN A 2 11.00 21.70 41.73
C ASN A 2 11.88 21.48 40.49
N ARG A 3 11.67 22.26 39.43
CA ARG A 3 12.58 22.29 38.28
C ARG A 3 13.77 23.20 38.63
N PRO A 4 15.03 22.73 38.57
CA PRO A 4 16.20 23.56 38.84
C PRO A 4 16.35 24.70 37.81
N PRO A 5 16.97 25.83 38.17
CA PRO A 5 17.09 27.01 37.31
C PRO A 5 18.10 26.74 36.19
N PHE A 6 17.58 26.38 35.02
CA PHE A 6 18.34 26.49 33.78
C PHE A 6 17.42 27.18 32.76
N ALA A 7 17.73 28.43 32.45
CA ALA A 7 17.05 29.19 31.42
C ALA A 7 17.69 28.84 30.08
N LEU A 8 16.99 28.06 29.24
CA LEU A 8 17.44 27.73 27.89
C LEU A 8 17.29 28.95 26.97
N LYS A 9 18.12 29.97 27.16
CA LYS A 9 18.23 31.06 26.16
C LYS A 9 19.23 30.70 25.05
N ARG A 10 20.18 29.78 25.30
CA ARG A 10 21.25 29.39 24.37
C ARG A 10 21.63 27.91 24.52
N LEU A 11 21.88 27.22 23.41
CA LEU A 11 22.39 25.84 23.36
C LEU A 11 23.91 25.84 23.27
N VAL A 12 24.58 24.84 23.84
CA VAL A 12 26.05 24.71 23.81
C VAL A 12 26.45 23.62 22.81
N PHE A 13 27.50 23.88 22.02
CA PHE A 13 27.97 22.99 20.95
C PHE A 13 29.46 22.65 21.09
N GLN A 14 29.89 21.58 20.43
CA GLN A 14 31.27 21.13 20.38
C GLN A 14 31.91 21.47 19.02
N GLN A 15 33.24 21.51 18.96
CA GLN A 15 33.96 21.77 17.70
C GLN A 15 33.65 20.75 16.60
N SER A 16 33.32 19.51 16.97
CA SER A 16 32.89 18.46 16.05
C SER A 16 31.65 18.85 15.23
N ASP A 17 30.75 19.68 15.78
CA ASP A 17 29.50 20.08 15.13
C ASP A 17 29.71 20.97 13.91
N LEU A 18 30.85 21.69 13.82
CA LEU A 18 31.16 22.62 12.73
C LEU A 18 31.09 21.98 11.33
N ARG A 19 31.28 20.65 11.25
CA ARG A 19 31.21 19.89 10.00
C ARG A 19 29.78 19.65 9.53
N GLU A 20 28.83 19.50 10.46
CA GLU A 20 27.43 19.18 10.18
C GLU A 20 26.58 20.43 9.90
N ILE A 21 27.00 21.59 10.45
CA ILE A 21 26.28 22.86 10.39
C ILE A 21 25.81 23.24 8.97
N PRO A 22 26.67 23.27 7.93
CA PRO A 22 26.23 23.67 6.59
C PRO A 22 25.10 22.80 6.05
N GLY A 23 25.15 21.49 6.34
CA GLY A 23 24.11 20.54 5.94
C GLY A 23 22.79 20.76 6.69
N ILE A 24 22.86 21.10 7.98
CA ILE A 24 21.68 21.41 8.82
C ILE A 24 21.01 22.69 8.34
N VAL A 25 21.76 23.77 8.12
CA VAL A 25 21.21 25.06 7.66
C VAL A 25 20.61 24.95 6.26
N LYS A 26 21.26 24.23 5.35
CA LYS A 26 20.68 23.95 4.02
C LYS A 26 19.31 23.26 4.11
N ARG A 27 19.10 22.39 5.11
CA ARG A 27 17.79 21.73 5.34
C ARG A 27 16.78 22.67 5.97
N LEU A 28 17.17 23.46 6.98
CA LEU A 28 16.30 24.45 7.64
C LEU A 28 15.80 25.50 6.65
N CYS A 29 16.73 26.08 5.87
CA CYS A 29 16.49 27.20 4.98
C CYS A 29 16.12 26.78 3.54
N ARG A 30 15.85 25.50 3.29
CA ARG A 30 15.54 25.01 1.93
C ARG A 30 14.35 25.76 1.33
N GLY A 31 14.53 26.42 0.20
CA GLY A 31 13.48 27.20 -0.47
C GLY A 31 13.09 28.49 0.24
N LEU A 32 13.94 29.00 1.13
CA LEU A 32 13.83 30.35 1.70
C LEU A 32 14.93 31.23 1.08
N ASP A 33 14.63 32.49 0.81
CA ASP A 33 15.57 33.51 0.30
C ASP A 33 16.55 34.02 1.36
N LEU A 34 17.03 33.14 2.25
CA LEU A 34 17.86 33.50 3.40
C LEU A 34 19.33 33.10 3.24
N ALA A 35 19.68 32.35 2.19
CA ALA A 35 21.03 31.83 2.02
C ALA A 35 21.49 31.87 0.55
N ALA A 36 22.63 32.52 0.31
CA ALA A 36 23.50 32.16 -0.80
C ALA A 36 24.04 30.74 -0.54
N THR A 37 23.29 29.73 -0.98
CA THR A 37 23.49 28.30 -0.66
C THR A 37 24.87 27.73 -1.03
N GLY A 38 25.70 28.51 -1.73
CA GLY A 38 27.07 28.18 -2.11
C GLY A 38 28.15 28.54 -1.08
N ASN A 39 27.95 29.48 -0.16
CA ASN A 39 29.00 29.92 0.77
C ASN A 39 28.88 29.25 2.16
N PRO A 40 29.82 28.38 2.57
CA PRO A 40 29.75 27.66 3.85
C PRO A 40 29.86 28.57 5.08
N ASP A 41 30.52 29.72 4.99
CA ASP A 41 30.69 30.62 6.13
C ASP A 41 29.43 31.43 6.43
N LEU A 42 28.69 31.83 5.38
CA LEU A 42 27.35 32.42 5.55
C LEU A 42 26.37 31.42 6.17
N LEU A 43 26.47 30.13 5.81
CA LEU A 43 25.63 29.09 6.44
C LEU A 43 25.96 28.93 7.93
N ARG A 44 27.22 29.08 8.33
CA ARG A 44 27.64 29.03 9.73
C ARG A 44 27.16 30.26 10.52
N GLU A 45 27.23 31.44 9.94
CA GLU A 45 26.69 32.68 10.51
C GLU A 45 25.16 32.56 10.75
N VAL A 46 24.43 32.00 9.78
CA VAL A 46 22.99 31.73 9.94
C VAL A 46 22.74 30.72 11.06
N PHE A 47 23.56 29.67 11.18
CA PHE A 47 23.44 28.71 12.28
C PHE A 47 23.64 29.35 13.65
N ALA A 48 24.64 30.23 13.80
CA ALA A 48 24.90 30.95 15.04
C ALA A 48 23.65 31.74 15.49
N LYS A 49 23.04 32.48 14.57
CA LYS A 49 21.79 33.23 14.83
C LYS A 49 20.62 32.31 15.19
N LEU A 50 20.45 31.22 14.46
CA LEU A 50 19.40 30.22 14.73
C LEU A 50 19.58 29.51 16.07
N SER A 51 20.81 29.42 16.57
CA SER A 51 21.14 28.87 17.89
C SER A 51 21.21 29.91 19.01
N ALA A 52 20.71 31.13 18.74
CA ALA A 52 20.60 32.26 19.68
C ALA A 52 21.93 32.94 20.08
N TYR A 53 22.97 32.81 19.25
CA TYR A 53 24.18 33.61 19.30
C TYR A 53 24.02 34.88 18.44
N VAL A 54 24.76 35.93 18.79
CA VAL A 54 24.74 37.22 18.07
C VAL A 54 25.36 37.06 16.68
N ASP A 55 26.53 36.43 16.62
CA ASP A 55 27.32 36.21 15.41
C ASP A 55 28.19 34.94 15.50
N MET A 56 28.90 34.63 14.42
CA MET A 56 29.82 33.49 14.38
C MET A 56 31.03 33.63 15.31
N HIS A 57 31.47 34.85 15.65
CA HIS A 57 32.59 35.06 16.56
C HIS A 57 32.24 34.61 17.98
N GLU A 58 31.08 35.02 18.49
CA GLU A 58 30.53 34.59 19.77
C GLU A 58 30.32 33.07 19.78
N PHE A 59 29.76 32.52 18.69
CA PHE A 59 29.55 31.08 18.55
C PHE A 59 30.87 30.29 18.69
N ILE A 60 31.91 30.67 17.95
CA ILE A 60 33.24 30.01 18.00
C ILE A 60 33.87 30.15 19.38
N ALA A 61 33.77 31.33 20.01
CA ALA A 61 34.31 31.58 21.33
C ALA A 61 33.68 30.69 22.42
N CYS A 62 32.43 30.26 22.22
CA CYS A 62 31.70 29.43 23.17
C CYS A 62 31.81 27.91 22.91
N LEU A 63 32.36 27.46 21.79
CA LEU A 63 32.47 26.03 21.45
C LEU A 63 33.27 25.27 22.51
N GLY A 64 32.63 24.30 23.17
CA GLY A 64 33.23 23.50 24.25
C GLY A 64 33.57 24.25 25.53
N ARG A 65 33.18 25.54 25.65
CA ARG A 65 33.53 26.42 26.79
C ARG A 65 32.33 26.88 27.62
N GLY A 66 31.10 26.54 27.22
CA GLY A 66 29.87 26.88 27.94
C GLY A 66 29.46 25.83 28.99
N PRO A 67 28.65 26.19 30.00
CA PRO A 67 28.10 25.23 30.95
C PRO A 67 27.14 24.28 30.22
N PHE A 68 27.52 23.02 30.12
CA PHE A 68 26.67 22.00 29.51
C PHE A 68 25.45 21.71 30.40
N PRO A 69 24.26 21.52 29.81
CA PRO A 69 23.08 21.14 30.57
C PRO A 69 23.29 19.76 31.23
N PRO A 70 22.70 19.51 32.41
CA PRO A 70 22.71 18.16 32.99
C PRO A 70 22.09 17.14 32.04
N ALA A 71 22.59 15.90 32.07
CA ALA A 71 22.06 14.80 31.27
C ALA A 71 20.57 14.58 31.57
N GLY A 72 19.74 14.54 30.53
CA GLY A 72 18.29 14.39 30.63
C GLY A 72 17.53 15.63 31.09
N SER A 73 18.18 16.80 31.13
CA SER A 73 17.53 18.06 31.56
C SER A 73 16.72 18.76 30.45
N ILE A 74 16.97 18.38 29.19
CA ILE A 74 16.33 18.88 27.98
C ILE A 74 15.73 17.73 27.17
N THR A 75 14.79 18.04 26.30
CA THR A 75 14.22 17.10 25.34
C THR A 75 14.69 17.43 23.92
N ARG A 76 14.55 16.49 22.99
CA ARG A 76 14.76 16.77 21.56
C ARG A 76 13.77 17.81 21.04
N ALA A 77 12.55 17.82 21.60
CA ALA A 77 11.54 18.83 21.31
C ALA A 77 11.98 20.25 21.72
N ASP A 78 12.66 20.42 22.86
CA ASP A 78 13.21 21.72 23.28
C ASP A 78 14.22 22.28 22.27
N ILE A 79 15.12 21.43 21.77
CA ILE A 79 16.10 21.80 20.74
C ILE A 79 15.36 22.21 19.46
N GLN A 80 14.38 21.42 19.03
CA GLN A 80 13.60 21.72 17.83
C GLN A 80 12.81 23.02 17.96
N LEU A 81 12.17 23.27 19.11
CA LEU A 81 11.40 24.49 19.39
C LEU A 81 12.30 25.73 19.34
N LEU A 82 13.51 25.67 19.91
CA LEU A 82 14.44 26.79 19.87
C LEU A 82 14.81 27.17 18.43
N PHE A 83 15.21 26.18 17.62
CA PHE A 83 15.53 26.40 16.22
C PHE A 83 14.31 26.85 15.41
N ALA A 84 13.13 26.29 15.67
CA ALA A 84 11.88 26.68 15.03
C ALA A 84 11.51 28.13 15.35
N TYR A 85 11.60 28.53 16.61
CA TYR A 85 11.26 29.88 17.05
C TYR A 85 12.23 30.91 16.45
N LYS A 86 13.55 30.62 16.49
CA LYS A 86 14.54 31.50 15.87
C LYS A 86 14.41 31.56 14.36
N LEU A 87 14.07 30.44 13.70
CA LEU A 87 13.80 30.44 12.27
C LEU A 87 12.53 31.25 11.93
N HIS A 88 11.45 31.12 12.70
CA HIS A 88 10.23 31.91 12.55
C HIS A 88 10.55 33.42 12.58
N VAL A 89 11.33 33.87 13.56
CA VAL A 89 11.73 35.28 13.69
C VAL A 89 12.67 35.72 12.56
N LEU A 90 13.70 34.93 12.26
CA LEU A 90 14.73 35.28 11.26
C LEU A 90 14.19 35.29 9.82
N ALA A 91 13.30 34.34 9.51
CA ALA A 91 12.77 34.12 8.17
C ALA A 91 11.41 34.76 7.92
N SER A 92 10.75 35.24 8.98
CA SER A 92 9.35 35.72 8.94
C SER A 92 8.36 34.70 8.33
N ILE A 93 8.57 33.40 8.60
CA ILE A 93 7.67 32.31 8.16
C ILE A 93 6.76 31.86 9.31
N PRO A 94 5.56 31.30 9.08
CA PRO A 94 4.70 30.79 10.16
C PRO A 94 5.43 29.82 11.11
N PHE A 95 5.16 29.92 12.41
CA PHE A 95 5.85 29.13 13.44
C PHE A 95 5.64 27.62 13.25
N MET A 96 4.43 27.22 12.85
CA MET A 96 4.14 25.83 12.48
C MET A 96 5.02 25.34 11.32
N GLN A 97 5.25 26.19 10.32
CA GLN A 97 6.12 25.86 9.19
C GLN A 97 7.58 25.70 9.64
N ALA A 98 8.04 26.58 10.54
CA ALA A 98 9.37 26.52 11.11
C ALA A 98 9.59 25.27 11.97
N TRP A 99 8.58 24.88 12.76
CA TRP A 99 8.56 23.64 13.56
C TRP A 99 8.81 22.40 12.69
N LEU A 100 8.05 22.25 11.61
CA LEU A 100 8.16 21.09 10.71
C LEU A 100 9.53 21.06 9.99
N ARG A 101 10.06 22.24 9.62
CA ARG A 101 11.41 22.37 9.03
C ARG A 101 12.50 21.97 10.03
N ALA A 102 12.40 22.42 11.27
CA ALA A 102 13.35 22.08 12.33
C ALA A 102 13.40 20.58 12.61
N GLY A 103 12.25 19.89 12.63
CA GLY A 103 12.17 18.45 12.83
C GLY A 103 12.93 17.63 11.76
N ARG A 104 13.07 18.18 10.54
CA ARG A 104 13.76 17.53 9.40
C ARG A 104 15.24 17.88 9.28
N ALA A 105 15.69 18.88 10.02
CA ALA A 105 17.05 19.40 9.89
C ALA A 105 18.13 18.44 10.40
N ARG A 106 17.72 17.31 11.03
CA ARG A 106 18.58 16.32 11.68
C ARG A 106 19.38 16.90 12.84
N LEU A 107 18.72 17.73 13.67
CA LEU A 107 19.34 18.35 14.85
C LEU A 107 19.89 17.33 15.85
N ARG A 108 19.38 16.09 15.85
CA ARG A 108 19.92 14.94 16.62
C ARG A 108 21.39 14.60 16.32
N GLY A 109 21.94 15.08 15.20
CA GLY A 109 23.34 14.89 14.85
C GLY A 109 24.31 15.82 15.59
N LEU A 110 23.79 16.80 16.33
CA LEU A 110 24.58 17.77 17.08
C LEU A 110 24.95 17.22 18.46
N SER A 111 26.10 17.66 18.98
CA SER A 111 26.60 17.25 20.31
C SER A 111 25.63 17.52 21.46
N ILE A 112 24.74 18.50 21.32
CA ILE A 112 23.72 18.81 22.32
C ILE A 112 22.71 17.66 22.55
N ASP A 113 22.54 16.74 21.59
CA ASP A 113 21.64 15.57 21.72
C ASP A 113 22.01 14.67 22.90
N GLN A 114 23.29 14.61 23.29
CA GLN A 114 23.77 13.76 24.40
C GLN A 114 23.13 14.09 25.76
N PHE A 115 22.60 15.31 25.91
CA PHE A 115 21.96 15.78 27.13
C PHE A 115 20.44 15.61 27.12
N THR A 116 19.87 15.02 26.05
CA THR A 116 18.43 14.83 25.92
C THR A 116 17.93 13.62 26.71
N VAL A 117 16.69 13.67 27.20
CA VAL A 117 16.03 12.53 27.87
C VAL A 117 15.99 11.32 26.93
N GLU A 118 15.67 11.55 25.67
CA GLU A 118 15.52 10.53 24.63
C GLU A 118 16.85 9.82 24.37
N ARG A 119 17.97 10.55 24.31
CA ARG A 119 19.28 9.94 24.12
C ARG A 119 19.70 9.09 25.32
N GLN A 120 19.42 9.56 26.54
CA GLN A 120 19.67 8.79 27.76
C GLN A 120 18.86 7.49 27.78
N GLN A 121 17.62 7.54 27.32
CA GLN A 121 16.79 6.33 27.18
C GLN A 121 17.36 5.38 26.12
N GLU A 122 17.77 5.88 24.95
CA GLU A 122 18.43 5.08 23.90
C GLU A 122 19.70 4.39 24.41
N ASP A 123 20.55 5.11 25.13
CA ASP A 123 21.81 4.57 25.67
C ASP A 123 21.55 3.56 26.79
N ARG A 124 20.53 3.76 27.63
CA ARG A 124 20.06 2.76 28.61
C ARG A 124 19.55 1.49 27.94
N LEU A 125 18.72 1.62 26.90
CA LEU A 125 18.19 0.47 26.16
C LEU A 125 19.31 -0.32 25.49
N LYS A 126 20.27 0.38 24.87
CA LYS A 126 21.48 -0.25 24.30
C LYS A 126 22.33 -0.97 25.35
N ALA A 127 22.48 -0.39 26.55
CA ALA A 127 23.23 -1.01 27.64
C ALA A 127 22.57 -2.30 28.16
N ILE A 128 21.25 -2.45 28.01
CA ILE A 128 20.48 -3.65 28.41
C ILE A 128 20.55 -4.77 27.34
N GLY A 129 21.30 -4.57 26.24
CA GLY A 129 21.43 -5.58 25.18
C GLY A 129 20.17 -5.72 24.30
N LEU A 130 19.15 -4.89 24.55
CA LEU A 130 18.14 -4.57 23.55
C LEU A 130 18.85 -3.75 22.49
N LYS A 131 19.45 -4.44 21.51
CA LYS A 131 19.82 -3.79 20.25
C LYS A 131 18.56 -3.08 19.78
N GLY A 132 18.61 -1.76 19.78
CA GLY A 132 17.62 -0.90 19.14
C GLY A 132 17.68 -1.05 17.63
N ASP A 133 17.58 -2.28 17.13
CA ASP A 133 17.08 -2.53 15.79
C ASP A 133 15.63 -2.06 15.82
N GLN A 134 15.43 -0.80 15.44
CA GLN A 134 14.18 -0.29 14.90
C GLN A 134 13.87 -0.98 13.56
N GLN A 135 14.00 -2.31 13.50
CA GLN A 135 13.35 -3.11 12.48
C GLN A 135 12.08 -3.63 13.11
N ALA A 136 10.98 -3.25 12.47
CA ALA A 136 9.64 -3.56 12.88
C ALA A 136 9.19 -2.84 14.18
N ALA A 137 9.08 -1.52 14.11
CA ALA A 137 7.70 -1.05 14.13
C ALA A 137 6.99 -1.76 12.96
N LYS A 138 6.61 -3.03 13.19
CA LYS A 138 5.45 -3.60 12.53
C LYS A 138 4.45 -2.46 12.64
N GLU A 139 3.81 -2.17 11.53
CA GLU A 139 2.53 -1.50 11.51
C GLU A 139 1.66 -2.20 12.56
N ALA A 140 1.81 -1.81 13.83
CA ALA A 140 0.77 -1.88 14.79
C ALA A 140 -0.25 -0.98 14.11
N GLN A 141 -1.23 -1.62 13.47
CA GLN A 141 -2.49 -0.97 13.14
C GLN A 141 -2.75 0.00 14.28
N PRO A 142 -2.90 1.31 14.03
CA PRO A 142 -2.96 2.29 15.11
C PRO A 142 -4.03 1.82 16.10
N THR A 143 -3.57 1.28 17.23
CA THR A 143 -4.40 0.67 18.25
C THR A 143 -5.11 1.81 18.92
N ALA A 144 -6.35 2.07 18.48
CA ALA A 144 -7.19 3.20 18.86
C ALA A 144 -6.49 4.57 18.70
N ARG A 145 -7.01 5.43 17.83
CA ARG A 145 -6.59 6.84 17.80
C ARG A 145 -6.84 7.46 19.17
N SER A 146 -5.79 7.62 19.98
CA SER A 146 -5.87 8.31 21.27
C SER A 146 -5.99 9.79 20.99
N TRP A 147 -7.22 10.30 20.99
CA TRP A 147 -7.48 11.72 20.76
C TRP A 147 -6.94 12.56 21.91
N HIS A 148 -6.60 13.81 21.59
CA HIS A 148 -5.95 14.70 22.55
C HIS A 148 -6.87 15.07 23.71
N ALA A 149 -6.35 15.09 24.94
CA ALA A 149 -7.15 15.35 26.15
C ALA A 149 -7.84 16.73 26.13
N GLU A 150 -7.20 17.73 25.52
CA GLU A 150 -7.74 19.10 25.36
C GLU A 150 -8.55 19.33 24.07
N GLN A 151 -9.00 18.29 23.37
CA GLN A 151 -9.72 18.43 22.09
C GLN A 151 -10.92 19.40 22.13
N ASP A 152 -11.67 19.41 23.23
CA ASP A 152 -12.85 20.28 23.37
C ASP A 152 -12.47 21.76 23.44
N ARG A 153 -11.33 22.07 24.07
CA ARG A 153 -10.76 23.41 24.10
C ARG A 153 -10.39 23.85 22.69
N PHE A 154 -9.73 22.98 21.93
CA PHE A 154 -9.34 23.29 20.55
C PHE A 154 -10.56 23.53 19.65
N PHE A 155 -11.62 22.73 19.78
CA PHE A 155 -12.87 22.96 19.03
C PHE A 155 -13.50 24.32 19.37
N LYS A 156 -13.57 24.68 20.65
CA LYS A 156 -14.07 26.00 21.09
C LYS A 156 -13.26 27.16 20.51
N LEU A 157 -11.95 26.96 20.31
CA LEU A 157 -11.03 27.94 19.74
C LEU A 157 -10.94 27.90 18.20
N GLY A 158 -11.76 27.06 17.54
CA GLY A 158 -11.91 27.05 16.08
C GLY A 158 -11.11 25.98 15.33
N ALA A 159 -10.58 24.96 16.01
CA ALA A 159 -9.98 23.81 15.33
C ALA A 159 -11.06 22.96 14.62
N PRO A 160 -10.75 22.38 13.45
CA PRO A 160 -11.72 21.57 12.70
C PRO A 160 -11.98 20.20 13.35
N SER A 161 -13.17 19.63 13.14
CA SER A 161 -13.60 18.37 13.78
C SER A 161 -13.19 17.07 13.06
N TYR A 162 -12.21 17.13 12.17
CA TYR A 162 -11.68 15.97 11.45
C TYR A 162 -10.18 15.89 11.62
N ASP A 163 -9.63 14.67 11.67
CA ASP A 163 -8.18 14.44 11.82
C ASP A 163 -7.33 15.08 10.70
N LEU A 164 -7.88 15.14 9.50
CA LEU A 164 -7.35 15.87 8.34
C LEU A 164 -8.49 16.66 7.66
N CYS A 165 -8.31 17.96 7.49
CA CYS A 165 -9.18 18.79 6.64
C CYS A 165 -8.37 19.41 5.53
N VAL A 166 -8.94 19.52 4.33
CA VAL A 166 -8.33 20.24 3.20
C VAL A 166 -9.34 21.24 2.66
N ARG A 167 -8.93 22.51 2.58
CA ARG A 167 -9.74 23.59 2.02
C ARG A 167 -9.69 23.60 0.49
N PRO A 168 -10.66 24.28 -0.16
CA PRO A 168 -10.63 24.47 -1.62
C PRO A 168 -9.38 25.19 -2.15
N ASP A 169 -8.72 26.01 -1.33
CA ASP A 169 -7.47 26.69 -1.67
C ASP A 169 -6.22 25.79 -1.52
N GLY A 170 -6.42 24.52 -1.18
CA GLY A 170 -5.39 23.50 -1.05
C GLY A 170 -4.60 23.51 0.25
N ARG A 171 -4.94 24.38 1.21
CA ARG A 171 -4.39 24.32 2.57
C ARG A 171 -5.07 23.23 3.38
N ALA A 172 -4.29 22.50 4.15
CA ALA A 172 -4.72 21.41 4.99
C ALA A 172 -4.41 21.67 6.46
N PHE A 173 -5.24 21.11 7.34
CA PHE A 173 -5.05 21.06 8.77
C PHE A 173 -4.86 19.60 9.17
N ASN A 174 -3.67 19.24 9.65
CA ASN A 174 -3.36 17.90 10.17
C ASN A 174 -3.29 17.96 11.70
N TRP A 175 -4.19 17.23 12.36
CA TRP A 175 -4.25 17.19 13.83
C TRP A 175 -2.97 16.68 14.47
N ALA A 176 -2.34 15.65 13.89
CA ALA A 176 -1.11 15.09 14.46
C ALA A 176 0.02 16.12 14.51
N ASP A 177 0.15 16.93 13.46
CA ASP A 177 1.16 17.98 13.41
C ASP A 177 0.83 19.11 14.41
N PHE A 178 -0.44 19.51 14.48
CA PHE A 178 -0.93 20.55 15.40
C PHE A 178 -0.72 20.17 16.87
N THR A 179 -1.18 18.98 17.29
CA THR A 179 -1.06 18.53 18.69
C THR A 179 0.39 18.29 19.07
N ALA A 180 1.21 17.78 18.16
CA ALA A 180 2.64 17.59 18.42
C ALA A 180 3.37 18.91 18.72
N LEU A 181 3.04 19.99 18.01
CA LEU A 181 3.59 21.32 18.33
C LEU A 181 3.06 21.82 19.68
N TYR A 182 1.76 21.71 19.91
CA TYR A 182 1.15 22.16 21.17
C TYR A 182 1.75 21.45 22.39
N ASP A 183 1.84 20.12 22.35
CA ASP A 183 2.42 19.30 23.41
C ASP A 183 3.89 19.63 23.63
N ALA A 184 4.65 19.83 22.56
CA ALA A 184 6.04 20.25 22.65
C ALA A 184 6.15 21.60 23.39
N ILE A 185 5.30 22.58 23.05
CA ILE A 185 5.30 23.90 23.71
C ILE A 185 4.95 23.76 25.18
N ARG A 186 3.85 23.08 25.53
CA ARG A 186 3.38 22.90 26.91
C ARG A 186 4.36 22.12 27.79
N ALA A 187 5.11 21.18 27.21
CA ALA A 187 6.13 20.44 27.93
C ALA A 187 7.44 21.24 28.11
N SER A 188 7.69 22.22 27.23
CA SER A 188 8.97 22.92 27.13
C SER A 188 9.14 24.00 28.20
N ARG A 189 10.40 24.26 28.57
CA ARG A 189 10.77 25.44 29.37
C ARG A 189 10.67 26.75 28.59
N LEU A 190 10.58 26.68 27.26
CA LEU A 190 10.43 27.83 26.37
C LEU A 190 8.98 28.30 26.25
N GLU A 191 8.03 27.56 26.82
CA GLU A 191 6.58 27.81 26.73
C GLU A 191 6.24 29.30 26.85
N ARG A 192 6.64 29.92 27.97
CA ARG A 192 6.33 31.32 28.26
C ARG A 192 6.87 32.26 27.18
N SER A 193 8.13 32.07 26.77
CA SER A 193 8.77 32.90 25.73
C SER A 193 8.16 32.73 24.34
N ILE A 194 7.41 31.65 24.10
CA ILE A 194 6.75 31.36 22.84
C ILE A 194 5.30 31.88 22.86
N ILE A 195 4.56 31.60 23.95
CA ILE A 195 3.13 31.92 24.08
C ILE A 195 2.91 33.41 24.35
N ASP A 196 3.73 34.01 25.22
CA ASP A 196 3.60 35.40 25.65
C ASP A 196 4.98 36.09 25.73
N PRO A 197 5.62 36.37 24.58
CA PRO A 197 6.97 36.92 24.52
C PRO A 197 7.09 38.33 25.13
N ASP A 198 5.99 39.09 25.14
CA ASP A 198 5.93 40.46 25.65
C ASP A 198 5.45 40.53 27.11
N GLU A 199 5.22 39.38 27.75
CA GLU A 199 4.76 39.23 29.13
C GLU A 199 3.46 40.01 29.45
N GLN A 200 2.51 40.02 28.51
CA GLN A 200 1.23 40.75 28.63
C GLN A 200 0.23 40.11 29.60
N TYR A 201 0.40 38.82 29.92
CA TYR A 201 -0.48 38.06 30.81
C TYR A 201 0.22 37.65 32.10
N PRO A 202 -0.51 37.32 33.18
CA PRO A 202 0.08 36.69 34.37
C PRO A 202 0.75 35.34 34.04
N GLU A 203 1.79 34.99 34.80
CA GLU A 203 2.47 33.69 34.65
C GLU A 203 1.49 32.52 34.84
N GLY A 204 1.51 31.56 33.91
CA GLY A 204 0.60 30.41 33.91
C GLY A 204 -0.84 30.72 33.50
N SER A 205 -1.13 31.90 32.92
CA SER A 205 -2.47 32.25 32.45
C SER A 205 -2.94 31.34 31.30
N GLU A 206 -4.04 30.63 31.52
CA GLU A 206 -4.71 29.85 30.47
C GLU A 206 -5.33 30.74 29.38
N GLU A 207 -5.62 32.01 29.68
CA GLU A 207 -6.07 32.99 28.66
C GLU A 207 -4.95 33.30 27.66
N ALA A 208 -3.69 33.33 28.10
CA ALA A 208 -2.55 33.51 27.20
C ALA A 208 -2.43 32.33 26.22
N VAL A 209 -2.65 31.11 26.73
CA VAL A 209 -2.67 29.87 25.93
C VAL A 209 -3.83 29.89 24.93
N ASP A 210 -5.04 30.25 25.37
CA ASP A 210 -6.23 30.37 24.49
C ASP A 210 -6.03 31.42 23.40
N ASN A 211 -5.47 32.58 23.75
CA ASN A 211 -5.16 33.64 22.79
C ASN A 211 -4.11 33.16 21.77
N PHE A 212 -3.03 32.54 22.23
CA PHE A 212 -1.99 32.01 21.35
C PHE A 212 -2.52 30.89 20.43
N LEU A 213 -3.34 29.97 20.95
CA LEU A 213 -3.98 28.92 20.15
C LEU A 213 -4.88 29.51 19.07
N SER A 214 -5.78 30.42 19.45
CA SER A 214 -6.80 30.98 18.54
C SER A 214 -6.23 31.97 17.52
N LYS A 215 -5.25 32.79 17.90
CA LYS A 215 -4.67 33.84 17.02
C LYS A 215 -3.45 33.38 16.24
N THR A 216 -2.70 32.41 16.77
CA THR A 216 -1.39 32.04 16.21
C THR A 216 -1.38 30.59 15.74
N VAL A 217 -1.50 29.61 16.64
CA VAL A 217 -1.24 28.21 16.29
C VAL A 217 -2.28 27.65 15.32
N ILE A 218 -3.57 27.69 15.66
CA ILE A 218 -4.64 27.12 14.83
C ILE A 218 -4.67 27.76 13.43
N PRO A 219 -4.60 29.10 13.27
CA PRO A 219 -4.52 29.70 11.94
C PRO A 219 -3.27 29.30 11.15
N GLN A 220 -2.11 29.19 11.81
CA GLN A 220 -0.85 28.81 11.16
C GLN A 220 -0.71 27.31 10.87
N SER A 221 -1.57 26.48 11.47
CA SER A 221 -1.64 25.04 11.18
C SER A 221 -2.27 24.71 9.83
N TRP A 222 -2.88 25.68 9.14
CA TRP A 222 -3.34 25.53 7.76
C TRP A 222 -2.19 25.70 6.77
N LEU A 223 -1.47 24.62 6.47
CA LEU A 223 -0.33 24.62 5.54
C LEU A 223 -0.71 23.96 4.21
N PRO A 224 0.01 24.22 3.10
CA PRO A 224 -0.24 23.51 1.84
C PRO A 224 -0.22 21.99 2.03
N LEU A 225 -1.20 21.27 1.48
CA LEU A 225 -1.29 19.82 1.64
C LEU A 225 -0.02 19.10 1.15
N SER A 226 0.58 19.56 0.05
CA SER A 226 1.85 19.05 -0.46
C SER A 226 2.97 19.12 0.58
N GLN A 227 2.97 20.14 1.45
CA GLN A 227 3.93 20.23 2.54
C GLN A 227 3.69 19.14 3.59
N HIS A 228 2.44 18.88 3.99
CA HIS A 228 2.13 17.77 4.89
C HIS A 228 2.52 16.41 4.28
N ILE A 229 2.31 16.22 2.98
CA ILE A 229 2.71 14.99 2.27
C ILE A 229 4.24 14.84 2.26
N GLN A 230 4.97 15.92 1.96
CA GLN A 230 6.43 15.93 2.12
C GLN A 230 6.83 15.63 3.57
N ASN A 231 5.99 15.98 4.55
CA ASN A 231 6.13 15.69 5.98
C ASN A 231 5.87 14.24 6.38
N GLY A 232 5.45 13.39 5.44
CA GLY A 232 5.16 11.99 5.69
C GLY A 232 3.68 11.71 5.91
N LEU A 233 2.80 12.70 5.69
CA LEU A 233 1.36 12.43 5.61
C LEU A 233 1.10 11.47 4.43
N ALA A 234 0.61 10.28 4.75
CA ALA A 234 0.19 9.33 3.75
C ALA A 234 -1.13 9.80 3.14
N VAL A 235 -1.15 9.99 1.82
CA VAL A 235 -2.41 10.20 1.10
C VAL A 235 -3.15 8.86 1.04
N PRO A 236 -4.44 8.83 1.43
CA PRO A 236 -5.24 7.62 1.32
C PRO A 236 -5.38 7.19 -0.13
N ASP A 237 -5.60 5.89 -0.35
CA ASP A 237 -5.95 5.28 -1.64
C ASP A 237 -4.94 5.35 -2.78
N HIS A 238 -3.91 6.21 -2.73
CA HIS A 238 -2.88 6.30 -3.77
C HIS A 238 -1.50 5.93 -3.25
N GLU A 239 -0.67 5.39 -4.15
CA GLU A 239 0.72 5.04 -3.91
C GLU A 239 1.62 5.54 -5.04
N VAL A 240 2.91 5.66 -4.73
CA VAL A 240 3.93 6.11 -5.68
C VAL A 240 4.66 4.90 -6.23
N VAL A 241 4.62 4.74 -7.55
CA VAL A 241 5.25 3.64 -8.29
C VAL A 241 6.42 4.17 -9.09
N TRP A 242 7.55 3.45 -9.05
CA TRP A 242 8.74 3.77 -9.85
C TRP A 242 8.61 3.17 -11.24
N LEU A 243 8.92 3.97 -12.25
CA LEU A 243 8.76 3.61 -13.65
C LEU A 243 10.12 3.57 -14.37
N PHE A 244 10.28 2.56 -15.19
CA PHE A 244 11.50 2.27 -15.93
C PHE A 244 11.18 1.96 -17.39
N VAL A 245 12.19 2.05 -18.26
CA VAL A 245 12.17 1.45 -19.60
C VAL A 245 12.84 0.07 -19.59
N ASP A 246 12.77 -0.63 -20.71
CA ASP A 246 13.32 -1.98 -20.92
C ASP A 246 14.81 -2.10 -20.56
N SER A 247 15.58 -1.03 -20.78
CA SER A 247 17.00 -0.93 -20.45
C SER A 247 17.30 -0.84 -18.95
N GLY A 248 16.26 -0.79 -18.11
CA GLY A 248 16.34 -0.59 -16.67
C GLY A 248 16.66 0.83 -16.23
N LEU A 249 16.63 1.80 -17.14
CA LEU A 249 16.74 3.22 -16.83
C LEU A 249 15.45 3.73 -16.21
N CYS A 250 15.54 4.37 -15.06
CA CYS A 250 14.41 5.02 -14.40
C CYS A 250 13.99 6.26 -15.21
N ILE A 251 12.71 6.29 -15.59
CA ILE A 251 12.10 7.43 -16.27
C ILE A 251 11.32 8.35 -15.32
N GLY A 252 11.07 7.90 -14.09
CA GLY A 252 10.41 8.71 -13.07
C GLY A 252 9.45 7.88 -12.24
N ARG A 253 8.40 8.53 -11.77
CA ARG A 253 7.40 7.93 -10.89
C ARG A 253 5.99 8.28 -11.36
N ALA A 254 5.04 7.46 -10.97
CA ALA A 254 3.63 7.72 -11.20
C ALA A 254 2.80 7.47 -9.96
N LEU A 255 1.62 8.08 -9.92
CA LEU A 255 0.65 7.85 -8.87
C LEU A 255 -0.30 6.75 -9.33
N ARG A 256 -0.38 5.67 -8.56
CA ARG A 256 -1.26 4.53 -8.78
C ARG A 256 -2.32 4.49 -7.71
N HIS A 257 -3.57 4.23 -8.08
CA HIS A 257 -4.61 3.95 -7.10
C HIS A 257 -4.45 2.52 -6.55
N LYS A 258 -4.40 2.37 -5.23
CA LYS A 258 -4.15 1.10 -4.51
C LYS A 258 -5.21 0.03 -4.82
N ALA A 259 -6.49 0.39 -4.80
CA ALA A 259 -7.58 -0.55 -5.06
C ALA A 259 -7.69 -1.00 -6.53
N HIS A 260 -7.79 -0.06 -7.47
CA HIS A 260 -8.06 -0.39 -8.88
C HIS A 260 -6.81 -0.48 -9.78
N GLY A 261 -5.63 -0.16 -9.26
CA GLY A 261 -4.35 -0.23 -9.98
C GLY A 261 -4.17 0.83 -11.07
N GLY A 262 -5.16 1.69 -11.30
CA GLY A 262 -5.11 2.70 -12.35
C GLY A 262 -4.02 3.73 -12.09
N VAL A 263 -3.29 4.11 -13.13
CA VAL A 263 -2.17 5.06 -13.06
C VAL A 263 -2.57 6.42 -13.60
N ILE A 264 -2.21 7.49 -12.91
CA ILE A 264 -2.50 8.85 -13.34
C ILE A 264 -1.58 9.26 -14.50
N PRO A 265 -2.07 10.00 -15.53
CA PRO A 265 -1.35 10.38 -16.74
C PRO A 265 -0.29 11.50 -16.52
N ARG A 266 0.46 11.42 -15.42
CA ARG A 266 1.53 12.36 -15.08
C ARG A 266 2.77 11.60 -14.66
N LEU A 267 3.90 11.94 -15.29
CA LEU A 267 5.21 11.46 -14.92
C LEU A 267 5.85 12.44 -13.93
N LEU A 268 6.30 11.93 -12.79
CA LEU A 268 6.76 12.70 -11.65
C LEU A 268 8.24 12.39 -11.41
N LEU A 269 9.06 13.41 -11.51
CA LEU A 269 10.51 13.31 -11.39
C LEU A 269 10.94 13.62 -9.97
N THR A 270 10.46 14.71 -9.36
CA THR A 270 10.95 15.15 -8.03
C THR A 270 10.01 14.76 -6.87
N GLU A 271 10.51 14.79 -5.64
CA GLU A 271 9.64 14.59 -4.44
C GLU A 271 8.60 15.70 -4.32
N GLU A 272 8.97 16.91 -4.73
CA GLU A 272 8.09 18.06 -4.75
C GLU A 272 6.92 17.83 -5.72
N GLU A 273 7.21 17.34 -6.93
CA GLU A 273 6.19 16.96 -7.91
C GLU A 273 5.32 15.80 -7.42
N VAL A 274 5.90 14.80 -6.75
CA VAL A 274 5.13 13.70 -6.16
C VAL A 274 4.16 14.20 -5.10
N ALA A 275 4.62 15.06 -4.20
CA ALA A 275 3.77 15.64 -3.17
C ALA A 275 2.70 16.57 -3.74
N GLU A 276 3.03 17.34 -4.77
CA GLU A 276 2.07 18.17 -5.51
C GLU A 276 1.00 17.31 -6.19
N GLY A 277 1.41 16.26 -6.90
CA GLY A 277 0.49 15.34 -7.57
C GLY A 277 -0.44 14.64 -6.60
N LEU A 278 0.08 14.16 -5.47
CA LEU A 278 -0.72 13.55 -4.40
C LEU A 278 -1.68 14.55 -3.76
N ALA A 279 -1.29 15.82 -3.61
CA ALA A 279 -2.17 16.87 -3.10
C ALA A 279 -3.33 17.17 -4.06
N PHE A 280 -3.07 17.27 -5.37
CA PHE A 280 -4.11 17.48 -6.37
C PHE A 280 -5.11 16.32 -6.40
N VAL A 281 -4.62 15.09 -6.31
CA VAL A 281 -5.46 13.89 -6.24
C VAL A 281 -6.37 13.92 -5.02
N ALA A 282 -5.83 14.20 -3.84
CA ALA A 282 -6.60 14.30 -2.61
C ALA A 282 -7.67 15.41 -2.67
N GLN A 283 -7.37 16.51 -3.37
CA GLN A 283 -8.31 17.63 -3.56
C GLN A 283 -9.34 17.37 -4.67
N GLY A 284 -9.27 16.24 -5.39
CA GLY A 284 -10.08 16.00 -6.57
C GLY A 284 -9.86 17.02 -7.70
N SER A 285 -8.72 17.72 -7.66
CA SER A 285 -8.38 18.79 -8.60
C SER A 285 -7.79 18.24 -9.88
N TYR A 286 -7.91 19.00 -10.97
CA TYR A 286 -7.32 18.60 -12.25
C TYR A 286 -5.80 18.55 -12.13
N LEU A 287 -5.23 17.39 -12.45
CA LEU A 287 -3.80 17.23 -12.57
C LEU A 287 -3.38 17.45 -14.02
N GLN A 288 -2.58 18.48 -14.26
CA GLN A 288 -2.00 18.72 -15.58
C GLN A 288 -1.16 17.51 -16.03
N ARG A 289 -1.34 17.10 -17.27
CA ARG A 289 -0.65 15.96 -17.88
C ARG A 289 0.82 16.33 -18.17
N GLY A 290 1.72 15.36 -17.95
CA GLY A 290 3.16 15.47 -18.22
C GLY A 290 4.07 16.03 -17.12
N SER A 291 5.40 15.95 -17.32
CA SER A 291 6.41 16.46 -16.38
C SER A 291 6.74 17.92 -16.66
N SER A 292 6.92 18.73 -15.61
CA SER A 292 7.29 20.15 -15.73
C SER A 292 8.79 20.38 -15.94
N GLN A 293 9.63 19.35 -15.81
CA GLN A 293 11.09 19.47 -15.87
C GLN A 293 11.71 18.50 -16.87
N PHE A 294 12.46 19.01 -17.83
CA PHE A 294 13.28 18.20 -18.73
C PHE A 294 14.75 18.34 -18.32
N PRO A 295 15.45 17.26 -17.93
CA PRO A 295 16.89 17.33 -17.74
C PRO A 295 17.56 17.54 -19.10
N ASN A 296 18.49 18.49 -19.19
CA ASN A 296 19.32 18.64 -20.39
C ASN A 296 20.05 17.31 -20.69
N GLY A 297 19.92 16.80 -21.91
CA GLY A 297 20.65 15.60 -22.38
C GLY A 297 19.91 14.27 -22.27
N PHE A 298 18.70 14.23 -21.70
CA PHE A 298 17.85 13.05 -21.76
C PHE A 298 17.18 12.97 -23.13
N VAL A 299 17.07 11.78 -23.73
CA VAL A 299 16.24 11.58 -24.93
C VAL A 299 14.92 10.99 -24.46
N PRO A 300 13.77 11.66 -24.69
CA PRO A 300 12.51 11.18 -24.15
C PRO A 300 12.09 9.90 -24.90
N PRO A 301 11.56 8.90 -24.19
CA PRO A 301 10.86 7.79 -24.81
C PRO A 301 9.80 8.29 -25.80
N ARG A 302 9.67 7.62 -26.94
CA ARG A 302 8.58 7.87 -27.90
C ARG A 302 7.33 7.25 -27.33
N GLY A 303 6.15 7.84 -27.61
CA GLY A 303 4.86 7.41 -27.06
C GLY A 303 4.49 5.94 -27.16
N ASP A 304 5.27 5.08 -27.81
CA ASP A 304 5.05 3.64 -27.93
C ASP A 304 5.96 2.80 -27.02
N ASP A 305 6.85 3.42 -26.25
CA ASP A 305 7.82 2.70 -25.40
C ASP A 305 7.13 2.12 -24.17
N ALA A 306 7.29 0.81 -23.98
CA ALA A 306 6.68 0.09 -22.87
C ALA A 306 7.31 0.51 -21.53
N VAL A 307 6.46 0.61 -20.50
CA VAL A 307 6.88 0.97 -19.15
C VAL A 307 6.97 -0.26 -18.26
N TYR A 308 7.94 -0.24 -17.35
CA TYR A 308 8.22 -1.29 -16.39
C TYR A 308 8.19 -0.74 -14.96
N THR A 309 7.88 -1.59 -14.00
CA THR A 309 7.97 -1.32 -12.55
C THR A 309 8.87 -2.36 -11.88
N LEU A 310 9.27 -2.11 -10.64
CA LEU A 310 10.00 -3.08 -9.83
C LEU A 310 9.10 -4.24 -9.42
N LYS A 311 9.64 -5.46 -9.47
CA LYS A 311 9.02 -6.65 -8.87
C LYS A 311 8.84 -6.48 -7.35
N PRO A 312 7.83 -7.13 -6.74
CA PRO A 312 7.65 -7.12 -5.30
C PRO A 312 8.92 -7.54 -4.55
N GLY A 313 9.27 -6.83 -3.49
CA GLY A 313 10.44 -7.11 -2.64
C GLY A 313 11.77 -6.50 -3.11
N VAL A 314 11.85 -5.95 -4.32
CA VAL A 314 13.05 -5.27 -4.82
C VAL A 314 13.24 -3.92 -4.13
N ARG A 315 14.48 -3.61 -3.74
CA ARG A 315 14.83 -2.35 -3.08
C ARG A 315 14.59 -1.16 -4.01
N LYS A 316 13.83 -0.17 -3.53
CA LYS A 316 13.56 1.07 -4.26
C LYS A 316 14.84 1.92 -4.41
N PRO A 317 15.01 2.69 -5.50
CA PRO A 317 16.21 3.48 -5.76
C PRO A 317 16.49 4.60 -4.75
N GLY A 318 15.53 4.96 -3.90
CA GLY A 318 15.67 5.99 -2.86
C GLY A 318 14.50 6.96 -2.86
N ALA A 319 14.68 8.11 -2.20
CA ALA A 319 13.66 9.16 -2.02
C ALA A 319 14.04 10.49 -2.71
N VAL A 320 14.99 10.51 -3.65
CA VAL A 320 15.28 11.70 -4.46
C VAL A 320 15.74 11.19 -5.83
N PHE A 321 14.94 11.42 -6.86
CA PHE A 321 15.45 11.35 -8.23
C PHE A 321 16.25 12.63 -8.48
N ASP A 322 17.57 12.51 -8.45
CA ASP A 322 18.46 13.57 -8.92
C ASP A 322 18.46 13.48 -10.45
N THR A 323 17.87 14.48 -11.13
CA THR A 323 17.80 14.54 -12.59
C THR A 323 19.17 14.52 -13.27
N ARG A 324 20.25 14.75 -12.51
CA ARG A 324 21.64 14.67 -12.98
C ARG A 324 22.28 13.29 -12.81
N LYS A 325 21.60 12.35 -12.14
CA LYS A 325 22.10 11.00 -11.89
C LYS A 325 21.21 9.98 -12.58
N GLU A 326 21.80 9.26 -13.53
CA GLU A 326 21.13 8.11 -14.13
C GLU A 326 20.89 7.03 -13.07
N THR A 327 19.63 6.80 -12.75
CA THR A 327 19.22 5.74 -11.84
C THR A 327 18.87 4.51 -12.67
N ARG A 328 19.61 3.42 -12.51
CA ARG A 328 19.40 2.15 -13.25
C ARG A 328 19.20 0.97 -12.30
N VAL A 329 18.39 0.01 -12.70
CA VAL A 329 18.13 -1.26 -11.98
C VAL A 329 18.33 -2.44 -12.94
N ALA A 330 18.64 -3.63 -12.41
CA ALA A 330 18.78 -4.83 -13.23
C ALA A 330 17.44 -5.18 -13.91
N THR A 331 17.50 -5.51 -15.20
CA THR A 331 16.29 -5.83 -15.99
C THR A 331 15.55 -7.07 -15.48
N ALA A 332 16.26 -8.00 -14.83
CA ALA A 332 15.68 -9.16 -14.17
C ALA A 332 14.76 -8.78 -12.99
N ASP A 333 14.94 -7.60 -12.40
CA ASP A 333 14.13 -7.09 -11.28
C ASP A 333 12.88 -6.34 -11.74
N LEU A 334 12.67 -6.23 -13.06
CA LEU A 334 11.59 -5.46 -13.65
C LEU A 334 10.44 -6.35 -14.11
N GLU A 335 9.22 -5.82 -14.00
CA GLU A 335 8.02 -6.37 -14.60
C GLU A 335 7.36 -5.32 -15.48
N ARG A 336 6.89 -5.74 -16.67
CA ARG A 336 6.20 -4.84 -17.59
C ARG A 336 4.86 -4.44 -16.99
N VAL A 337 4.53 -3.15 -17.08
CA VAL A 337 3.19 -2.66 -16.74
C VAL A 337 2.32 -2.75 -18.01
N PRO A 338 1.30 -3.64 -18.05
CA PRO A 338 0.43 -3.73 -19.22
C PRO A 338 -0.25 -2.40 -19.51
N ASN A 339 -0.51 -2.11 -20.80
CA ASN A 339 -1.26 -0.94 -21.27
C ASN A 339 -0.71 0.44 -20.87
N LEU A 340 0.48 0.52 -20.24
CA LEU A 340 1.14 1.76 -19.87
C LEU A 340 2.41 1.96 -20.71
N TYR A 341 2.52 3.16 -21.26
CA TYR A 341 3.58 3.58 -22.17
C TYR A 341 4.12 4.95 -21.72
N ALA A 342 5.34 5.27 -22.10
CA ALA A 342 5.92 6.59 -21.88
C ALA A 342 6.17 7.27 -23.22
N GLY A 343 6.02 8.60 -23.27
CA GLY A 343 6.05 9.32 -24.53
C GLY A 343 6.25 10.81 -24.40
N SER A 344 6.80 11.42 -25.43
CA SER A 344 6.73 12.88 -25.60
C SER A 344 5.92 13.28 -26.84
N LEU A 345 5.19 14.39 -26.74
CA LEU A 345 4.55 15.05 -27.88
C LEU A 345 4.90 16.55 -27.87
N THR A 346 5.17 17.11 -29.04
CA THR A 346 5.34 18.56 -29.20
C THR A 346 3.96 19.18 -29.39
N MET A 347 3.55 20.04 -28.46
CA MET A 347 2.26 20.73 -28.49
C MET A 347 2.49 22.23 -28.69
N VAL A 348 1.63 22.88 -29.47
CA VAL A 348 1.64 24.34 -29.61
C VAL A 348 0.73 24.93 -28.53
N GLN A 349 1.26 25.84 -27.70
CA GLN A 349 0.43 26.52 -26.70
C GLN A 349 -0.60 27.42 -27.40
N PRO A 350 -1.91 27.27 -27.10
CA PRO A 350 -2.97 27.99 -27.82
C PRO A 350 -2.85 29.52 -27.75
N TYR A 351 -2.24 30.05 -26.68
CA TYR A 351 -2.20 31.47 -26.38
C TYR A 351 -0.85 32.14 -26.65
N LEU A 352 0.22 31.36 -26.75
CA LEU A 352 1.59 31.86 -26.92
C LEU A 352 2.21 31.47 -28.26
N GLY A 353 1.62 30.52 -29.00
CA GLY A 353 2.16 30.02 -30.27
C GLY A 353 3.50 29.29 -30.14
N THR A 354 4.02 29.15 -28.93
CA THR A 354 5.27 28.48 -28.61
C THR A 354 5.06 26.97 -28.63
N GLN A 355 6.01 26.26 -29.25
CA GLN A 355 6.08 24.81 -29.17
C GLN A 355 6.65 24.39 -27.80
N GLN A 356 5.94 23.50 -27.12
CA GLN A 356 6.38 22.88 -25.88
C GLN A 356 6.39 21.36 -26.07
N VAL A 357 7.52 20.72 -25.77
CA VAL A 357 7.59 19.26 -25.70
C VAL A 357 7.07 18.83 -24.33
N VAL A 358 5.97 18.07 -24.32
CA VAL A 358 5.38 17.51 -23.11
C VAL A 358 5.78 16.03 -23.02
N TRP A 359 6.41 15.65 -21.92
CA TRP A 359 6.79 14.26 -21.64
C TRP A 359 5.86 13.65 -20.58
N VAL A 360 5.32 12.46 -20.84
CA VAL A 360 4.07 12.02 -20.23
C VAL A 360 3.87 10.51 -20.37
N LEU A 361 3.05 9.95 -19.49
CA LEU A 361 2.56 8.58 -19.63
C LEU A 361 1.40 8.52 -20.61
N ASP A 362 1.30 7.43 -21.35
CA ASP A 362 0.19 7.16 -22.26
C ASP A 362 -0.36 5.76 -22.00
N GLY A 363 -1.61 5.51 -22.41
CA GLY A 363 -2.22 4.21 -22.18
C GLY A 363 -3.72 4.15 -22.46
N LYS A 364 -4.33 3.06 -22.03
CA LYS A 364 -5.78 2.85 -22.15
C LYS A 364 -6.52 3.67 -21.09
N ALA A 365 -7.00 4.83 -21.50
CA ALA A 365 -7.67 5.78 -20.62
C ALA A 365 -9.02 5.26 -20.09
N VAL A 366 -9.26 5.49 -18.80
CA VAL A 366 -10.48 5.18 -18.07
C VAL A 366 -10.81 6.32 -17.09
N LYS A 367 -12.10 6.57 -16.87
CA LYS A 367 -12.63 7.55 -15.92
C LYS A 367 -13.26 6.85 -14.72
N VAL A 368 -13.22 7.53 -13.57
CA VAL A 368 -13.75 7.04 -12.28
C VAL A 368 -15.28 7.05 -12.26
N ARG A 369 -15.91 8.09 -12.85
CA ARG A 369 -17.38 8.23 -12.90
C ARG A 369 -17.93 7.95 -14.30
N ALA A 370 -19.10 7.33 -14.33
CA ALA A 370 -19.85 7.05 -15.55
C ALA A 370 -20.59 8.29 -16.11
N ASP A 371 -20.79 9.33 -15.29
CA ASP A 371 -21.51 10.57 -15.65
C ASP A 371 -20.71 11.52 -16.57
N GLY A 372 -19.44 11.21 -16.85
CA GLY A 372 -18.61 11.96 -17.79
C GLY A 372 -18.06 13.28 -17.27
N ALA A 373 -18.47 13.74 -16.07
CA ALA A 373 -17.90 14.89 -15.40
C ALA A 373 -16.46 14.56 -14.98
N LEU A 374 -15.48 15.31 -15.50
CA LEU A 374 -14.05 15.02 -15.32
C LEU A 374 -13.66 15.06 -13.84
N THR A 375 -13.40 13.89 -13.23
CA THR A 375 -12.95 13.75 -11.83
C THR A 375 -11.59 13.05 -11.68
N ILE A 376 -10.73 13.09 -12.71
CA ILE A 376 -9.40 12.45 -12.89
C ILE A 376 -9.46 11.28 -13.89
N THR A 377 -8.62 11.36 -14.93
CA THR A 377 -8.37 10.26 -15.89
C THR A 377 -7.30 9.35 -15.32
N TYR A 378 -7.49 8.04 -15.43
CA TYR A 378 -6.49 7.02 -15.14
C TYR A 378 -6.17 6.23 -16.41
N TYR A 379 -5.01 5.59 -16.44
CA TYR A 379 -4.66 4.53 -17.37
C TYR A 379 -4.80 3.19 -16.69
N GLU A 380 -5.54 2.30 -17.33
CA GLU A 380 -5.68 0.92 -16.90
C GLU A 380 -4.34 0.20 -17.05
N THR A 381 -3.85 -0.43 -15.98
CA THR A 381 -2.60 -1.22 -16.02
C THR A 381 -2.85 -2.72 -15.97
N THR A 382 -4.08 -3.16 -15.72
CA THR A 382 -4.42 -4.57 -15.56
C THR A 382 -5.62 -4.89 -16.44
N PRO A 383 -5.48 -5.76 -17.45
CA PRO A 383 -6.59 -6.11 -18.33
C PRO A 383 -7.70 -6.83 -17.55
N TRP A 384 -8.92 -6.77 -18.08
CA TRP A 384 -10.04 -7.59 -17.63
C TRP A 384 -10.01 -8.93 -18.35
N LEU A 385 -10.44 -9.99 -17.66
CA LEU A 385 -10.64 -11.29 -18.28
C LEU A 385 -11.73 -11.18 -19.35
N ALA A 386 -11.55 -11.95 -20.41
CA ALA A 386 -12.47 -12.05 -21.53
C ALA A 386 -12.65 -13.52 -21.94
N GLU A 387 -13.59 -13.76 -22.86
CA GLU A 387 -13.90 -15.10 -23.38
C GLU A 387 -12.69 -15.79 -24.01
N SER A 388 -11.74 -15.02 -24.58
CA SER A 388 -10.47 -15.54 -25.11
C SER A 388 -9.57 -16.18 -24.06
N ASP A 389 -9.75 -15.84 -22.78
CA ASP A 389 -8.92 -16.35 -21.69
C ASP A 389 -9.45 -17.69 -21.14
N MET A 390 -10.65 -18.12 -21.55
CA MET A 390 -11.35 -19.29 -21.01
C MET A 390 -12.07 -20.11 -22.10
N LEU A 391 -11.34 -20.50 -23.14
CA LEU A 391 -11.91 -21.15 -24.34
C LEU A 391 -12.67 -22.45 -24.04
N THR A 392 -12.30 -23.22 -23.03
CA THR A 392 -13.04 -24.46 -22.68
C THR A 392 -14.37 -24.20 -21.95
N LEU A 393 -14.58 -22.99 -21.44
CA LEU A 393 -15.89 -22.51 -20.98
C LEU A 393 -16.71 -21.89 -22.12
N PHE A 394 -16.04 -21.32 -23.13
CA PHE A 394 -16.65 -20.63 -24.26
C PHE A 394 -16.17 -21.22 -25.61
N PRO A 395 -16.54 -22.47 -25.95
CA PRO A 395 -16.02 -23.15 -27.14
C PRO A 395 -16.45 -22.50 -28.47
N ASP A 396 -17.58 -21.77 -28.46
CA ASP A 396 -18.10 -21.06 -29.64
C ASP A 396 -17.45 -19.68 -29.83
N PHE A 397 -16.55 -19.26 -28.93
CA PHE A 397 -15.88 -17.98 -29.04
C PHE A 397 -15.07 -17.90 -30.33
N ARG A 398 -15.39 -16.91 -31.16
CA ARG A 398 -14.60 -16.57 -32.35
C ARG A 398 -13.96 -15.21 -32.11
N PRO A 399 -12.63 -15.11 -32.12
CA PRO A 399 -11.97 -13.82 -31.93
C PRO A 399 -12.41 -12.88 -33.05
N GLY A 400 -12.92 -11.70 -32.67
CA GLY A 400 -13.09 -10.60 -33.61
C GLY A 400 -11.73 -10.07 -34.09
N PRO A 401 -11.72 -9.12 -35.04
CA PRO A 401 -10.50 -8.40 -35.38
C PRO A 401 -9.90 -7.78 -34.10
N PRO A 402 -8.56 -7.80 -33.93
CA PRO A 402 -7.93 -7.22 -32.75
C PRO A 402 -8.30 -5.74 -32.65
N VAL A 403 -8.95 -5.38 -31.55
CA VAL A 403 -9.30 -3.98 -31.24
C VAL A 403 -8.20 -3.43 -30.35
N ASP A 404 -7.38 -2.52 -30.88
CA ASP A 404 -6.50 -1.72 -30.03
C ASP A 404 -7.36 -0.68 -29.30
N ASP A 405 -7.68 -0.99 -28.04
CA ASP A 405 -8.43 -0.10 -27.16
C ASP A 405 -7.63 1.15 -26.76
N ARG A 406 -6.33 1.20 -27.08
CA ARG A 406 -5.45 2.32 -26.80
C ARG A 406 -5.65 3.41 -27.84
N ASN A 407 -5.81 4.64 -27.36
CA ASN A 407 -5.67 5.82 -28.21
C ASN A 407 -4.26 6.37 -27.99
N ARG A 408 -3.39 6.32 -29.00
CA ARG A 408 -2.04 6.86 -28.86
C ARG A 408 -2.11 8.35 -28.56
N PHE A 409 -1.30 8.79 -27.62
CA PHE A 409 -1.31 10.16 -27.12
C PHE A 409 -2.67 10.54 -26.51
N ALA A 410 -3.35 9.61 -25.83
CA ALA A 410 -4.62 9.87 -25.12
C ALA A 410 -4.51 11.04 -24.11
N PHE A 411 -3.28 11.37 -23.70
CA PHE A 411 -3.01 12.53 -22.85
C PHE A 411 -3.17 13.88 -23.58
N ALA A 412 -3.18 13.94 -24.91
CA ALA A 412 -3.22 15.21 -25.66
C ALA A 412 -4.65 15.73 -25.89
N HIS A 413 -5.65 14.87 -25.78
CA HIS A 413 -7.05 15.17 -26.09
C HIS A 413 -8.00 14.47 -25.11
N ASP A 414 -9.28 14.81 -25.23
CA ASP A 414 -10.33 14.08 -24.53
C ASP A 414 -10.65 12.77 -25.23
N VAL A 415 -10.60 11.70 -24.46
CA VAL A 415 -10.88 10.32 -24.90
C VAL A 415 -12.27 9.89 -24.44
N GLN A 416 -12.83 8.91 -25.14
CA GLN A 416 -14.15 8.34 -24.83
C GLN A 416 -14.27 7.95 -23.35
N ASN A 417 -15.48 8.11 -22.79
CA ASN A 417 -15.81 7.77 -21.40
C ASN A 417 -15.78 6.24 -21.18
N LYS A 418 -14.59 5.65 -21.10
CA LYS A 418 -14.39 4.29 -20.57
C LYS A 418 -14.45 4.34 -19.05
N VAL A 419 -14.95 3.29 -18.40
CA VAL A 419 -15.12 3.21 -16.94
C VAL A 419 -14.22 2.15 -16.33
N LEU A 420 -13.86 2.32 -15.05
CA LEU A 420 -13.03 1.37 -14.31
C LEU A 420 -13.66 -0.02 -14.15
N LEU A 421 -15.00 -0.11 -14.11
CA LEU A 421 -15.73 -1.38 -14.10
C LEU A 421 -16.54 -1.51 -15.40
N PRO A 422 -15.93 -2.03 -16.48
CA PRO A 422 -16.62 -2.16 -17.76
C PRO A 422 -17.82 -3.10 -17.65
N PRO A 423 -19.01 -2.73 -18.17
CA PRO A 423 -20.17 -3.61 -18.17
C PRO A 423 -19.90 -4.98 -18.79
N LYS A 424 -19.06 -5.04 -19.84
CA LYS A 424 -18.64 -6.30 -20.49
C LYS A 424 -17.85 -7.22 -19.54
N ALA A 425 -17.00 -6.67 -18.69
CA ALA A 425 -16.21 -7.46 -17.74
C ALA A 425 -17.09 -8.01 -16.61
N LEU A 426 -18.07 -7.22 -16.14
CA LEU A 426 -19.06 -7.66 -15.15
C LEU A 426 -19.97 -8.76 -15.71
N ASP A 427 -20.46 -8.59 -16.94
CA ASP A 427 -21.24 -9.60 -17.64
C ASP A 427 -20.45 -10.90 -17.85
N PHE A 428 -19.21 -10.80 -18.35
CA PHE A 428 -18.31 -11.95 -18.49
C PHE A 428 -18.11 -12.68 -17.16
N GLN A 429 -17.80 -11.96 -16.07
CA GLN A 429 -17.63 -12.54 -14.74
C GLN A 429 -18.86 -13.37 -14.33
N ASN A 430 -20.06 -12.79 -14.43
CA ASN A 430 -21.29 -13.46 -14.06
C ASN A 430 -21.56 -14.70 -14.94
N ARG A 431 -21.36 -14.58 -16.26
CA ARG A 431 -21.57 -15.68 -17.20
C ARG A 431 -20.58 -16.82 -16.95
N ALA A 432 -19.29 -16.51 -16.83
CA ALA A 432 -18.23 -17.52 -16.66
C ALA A 432 -18.39 -18.27 -15.33
N SER A 433 -18.63 -17.57 -14.22
CA SER A 433 -18.92 -18.19 -12.91
C SER A 433 -20.17 -19.08 -12.98
N SER A 434 -21.25 -18.58 -13.58
CA SER A 434 -22.49 -19.36 -13.73
C SER A 434 -22.31 -20.60 -14.61
N ILE A 435 -21.48 -20.55 -15.66
CA ILE A 435 -21.16 -21.73 -16.49
C ILE A 435 -20.39 -22.76 -15.65
N LEU A 436 -19.39 -22.32 -14.88
CA LEU A 436 -18.58 -23.22 -14.06
C LEU A 436 -19.43 -23.89 -12.98
N GLU A 437 -20.24 -23.13 -12.25
CA GLU A 437 -21.18 -23.64 -11.24
C GLU A 437 -22.17 -24.64 -11.85
N ARG A 438 -22.75 -24.33 -13.02
CA ARG A 438 -23.65 -25.26 -13.72
C ARG A 438 -22.95 -26.53 -14.17
N LYS A 439 -21.70 -26.44 -14.64
CA LYS A 439 -20.90 -27.62 -15.02
C LYS A 439 -20.58 -28.47 -13.78
N GLU A 440 -20.25 -27.84 -12.66
CA GLU A 440 -19.99 -28.53 -11.39
C GLU A 440 -21.24 -29.26 -10.89
N GLN A 441 -22.38 -28.58 -10.84
CA GLN A 441 -23.65 -29.19 -10.43
C GLN A 441 -24.07 -30.32 -11.37
N ALA A 442 -23.99 -30.11 -12.69
CA ALA A 442 -24.33 -31.15 -13.67
C ALA A 442 -23.42 -32.37 -13.56
N ALA A 443 -22.11 -32.16 -13.34
CA ALA A 443 -21.17 -33.25 -13.14
C ALA A 443 -21.48 -34.01 -11.84
N HIS A 444 -21.77 -33.29 -10.75
CA HIS A 444 -22.15 -33.90 -9.47
C HIS A 444 -23.42 -34.75 -9.62
N ASP A 445 -24.47 -34.22 -10.24
CA ASP A 445 -25.74 -34.93 -10.45
C ASP A 445 -25.57 -36.19 -11.33
N VAL A 446 -24.78 -36.09 -12.41
CA VAL A 446 -24.48 -37.23 -13.29
C VAL A 446 -23.69 -38.30 -12.55
N LEU A 447 -22.64 -37.92 -11.82
CA LEU A 447 -21.80 -38.87 -11.08
C LEU A 447 -22.55 -39.54 -9.95
N LEU A 448 -23.41 -38.82 -9.23
CA LEU A 448 -24.30 -39.39 -8.21
C LEU A 448 -25.27 -40.40 -8.81
N LYS A 449 -25.88 -40.06 -9.95
CA LYS A 449 -26.81 -40.97 -10.65
C LYS A 449 -26.11 -42.24 -11.13
N LEU A 450 -24.93 -42.11 -11.73
CA LEU A 450 -24.15 -43.25 -12.23
C LEU A 450 -23.57 -44.10 -11.09
N ALA A 451 -23.27 -43.50 -9.93
CA ALA A 451 -22.93 -44.22 -8.72
C ALA A 451 -24.13 -45.03 -8.21
N GLY A 452 -25.32 -44.42 -8.17
CA GLY A 452 -26.55 -45.08 -7.73
C GLY A 452 -27.05 -46.20 -8.65
N SER A 453 -26.74 -46.15 -9.96
CA SER A 453 -27.07 -47.22 -10.90
C SER A 453 -26.04 -48.36 -10.94
N GLY A 454 -24.89 -48.20 -10.28
CA GLY A 454 -23.77 -49.16 -10.31
C GLY A 454 -22.88 -49.08 -11.56
N GLU A 455 -23.20 -48.21 -12.53
CA GLU A 455 -22.41 -48.05 -13.76
C GLU A 455 -21.03 -47.44 -13.47
N PHE A 456 -20.95 -46.41 -12.61
CA PHE A 456 -19.68 -45.77 -12.28
C PHE A 456 -18.72 -46.73 -11.54
N PRO A 457 -19.14 -47.46 -10.48
CA PRO A 457 -18.34 -48.53 -9.88
C PRO A 457 -17.85 -49.58 -10.90
N ALA A 458 -18.72 -50.01 -11.82
CA ALA A 458 -18.38 -51.03 -12.81
C ALA A 458 -17.28 -50.54 -13.78
N ILE A 459 -17.40 -49.30 -14.28
CA ILE A 459 -16.39 -48.67 -15.14
C ILE A 459 -15.06 -48.52 -14.38
N CYS A 460 -15.09 -48.01 -13.15
CA CYS A 460 -13.89 -47.90 -12.32
C CYS A 460 -13.20 -49.25 -12.10
N LYS A 461 -13.97 -50.33 -11.87
CA LYS A 461 -13.40 -51.67 -11.69
C LYS A 461 -12.75 -52.22 -12.97
N ALA A 462 -13.27 -51.85 -14.14
CA ALA A 462 -12.74 -52.28 -15.44
C ALA A 462 -11.48 -51.50 -15.85
N GLU A 463 -11.48 -50.19 -15.63
CA GLU A 463 -10.43 -49.27 -16.09
C GLU A 463 -9.30 -49.08 -15.07
N LEU A 464 -9.59 -49.17 -13.77
CA LEU A 464 -8.60 -48.96 -12.71
C LEU A 464 -7.96 -50.28 -12.27
N SER A 465 -6.65 -50.41 -12.48
CA SER A 465 -5.90 -51.58 -12.01
C SER A 465 -5.75 -51.56 -10.48
N LEU A 466 -6.52 -52.40 -9.79
CA LEU A 466 -6.63 -52.47 -8.32
C LEU A 466 -5.27 -52.61 -7.62
N GLY A 467 -4.40 -53.51 -8.08
CA GLY A 467 -3.07 -53.71 -7.49
C GLY A 467 -2.12 -52.53 -7.70
N SER A 468 -2.30 -51.76 -8.78
CA SER A 468 -1.51 -50.55 -9.02
C SER A 468 -1.97 -49.37 -8.16
N LEU A 469 -3.28 -49.29 -7.87
CA LEU A 469 -3.88 -48.21 -7.08
C LEU A 469 -3.35 -48.17 -5.66
N ASP A 470 -3.24 -49.31 -4.98
CA ASP A 470 -2.72 -49.36 -3.61
C ASP A 470 -1.24 -48.94 -3.53
N ILE A 471 -0.45 -49.29 -4.55
CA ILE A 471 0.96 -48.86 -4.65
C ILE A 471 1.04 -47.35 -4.86
N MET A 472 0.21 -46.81 -5.76
CA MET A 472 0.14 -45.36 -6.00
C MET A 472 -0.35 -44.61 -4.76
N ALA A 473 -1.39 -45.11 -4.10
CA ALA A 473 -1.92 -44.58 -2.86
C ALA A 473 -0.89 -44.51 -1.73
N GLY A 474 -0.09 -45.57 -1.57
CA GLY A 474 1.01 -45.60 -0.61
C GLY A 474 2.03 -44.49 -0.85
N LYS A 475 2.33 -44.16 -2.12
CA LYS A 475 3.22 -43.03 -2.47
C LYS A 475 2.59 -41.68 -2.11
N VAL A 476 1.31 -41.47 -2.46
CA VAL A 476 0.57 -40.23 -2.14
C VAL A 476 0.51 -40.00 -0.63
N LEU A 477 0.14 -41.02 0.14
CA LEU A 477 0.03 -40.94 1.59
C LEU A 477 1.40 -40.69 2.23
N ALA A 478 2.47 -41.33 1.73
CA ALA A 478 3.84 -41.07 2.18
C ALA A 478 4.31 -39.63 1.89
N GLU A 479 3.93 -39.07 0.75
CA GLU A 479 4.24 -37.67 0.39
C GLU A 479 3.46 -36.67 1.27
N MET A 480 2.28 -37.05 1.75
CA MET A 480 1.39 -36.18 2.53
C MET A 480 1.55 -36.34 4.06
N SER A 481 2.15 -37.41 4.54
CA SER A 481 2.41 -37.62 5.98
C SER A 481 3.78 -37.10 6.40
N ALA A 482 3.83 -36.28 7.46
CA ALA A 482 5.09 -35.87 8.09
C ALA A 482 5.84 -37.02 8.78
N THR A 483 5.14 -38.12 9.05
CA THR A 483 5.67 -39.37 9.61
C THR A 483 5.89 -40.40 8.49
N PRO A 484 6.97 -41.20 8.54
CA PRO A 484 7.18 -42.28 7.59
C PRO A 484 6.03 -43.29 7.66
N VAL A 485 5.65 -43.85 6.51
CA VAL A 485 4.63 -44.91 6.41
C VAL A 485 5.03 -46.07 7.32
N GLY A 486 4.34 -46.21 8.44
CA GLY A 486 4.55 -47.24 9.45
C GLY A 486 3.30 -48.09 9.67
N SER A 487 3.43 -49.14 10.49
CA SER A 487 2.34 -50.06 10.86
C SER A 487 1.11 -49.36 11.45
N GLU A 488 1.30 -48.24 12.13
CA GLU A 488 0.21 -47.44 12.73
C GLU A 488 -0.69 -46.76 11.68
N LEU A 489 -0.11 -46.32 10.56
CA LEU A 489 -0.86 -45.72 9.45
C LEU A 489 -1.65 -46.78 8.68
N ILE A 490 -1.09 -47.99 8.56
CA ILE A 490 -1.75 -49.16 7.95
C ILE A 490 -2.94 -49.61 8.81
N LEU A 491 -2.77 -49.74 10.12
CA LEU A 491 -3.84 -50.12 11.05
C LEU A 491 -4.98 -49.08 11.06
N ARG A 492 -4.64 -47.79 11.05
CA ARG A 492 -5.64 -46.72 10.91
C ARG A 492 -6.35 -46.78 9.56
N ALA A 493 -5.61 -47.08 8.49
CA ALA A 493 -6.16 -47.21 7.15
C ALA A 493 -7.14 -48.38 7.05
N GLU A 494 -6.85 -49.52 7.66
CA GLU A 494 -7.74 -50.68 7.72
C GLU A 494 -9.05 -50.37 8.46
N GLY A 495 -8.97 -49.65 9.59
CA GLY A 495 -10.15 -49.23 10.34
C GLY A 495 -11.08 -48.30 9.54
N VAL A 496 -10.51 -47.28 8.88
CA VAL A 496 -11.27 -46.37 8.00
C VAL A 496 -11.81 -47.10 6.77
N SER A 497 -11.01 -47.99 6.18
CA SER A 497 -11.41 -48.81 5.04
C SER A 497 -12.64 -49.64 5.37
N THR A 498 -12.63 -50.31 6.52
CA THR A 498 -13.75 -51.16 6.97
C THR A 498 -15.03 -50.34 7.12
N GLN A 499 -14.94 -49.19 7.79
CA GLN A 499 -16.07 -48.28 7.97
C GLN A 499 -16.66 -47.81 6.62
N ILE A 500 -15.82 -47.55 5.64
CA ILE A 500 -16.22 -47.11 4.29
C ILE A 500 -16.83 -48.26 3.50
N THR A 501 -16.23 -49.45 3.52
CA THR A 501 -16.74 -50.62 2.79
C THR A 501 -18.04 -51.17 3.38
N ASP A 502 -18.24 -51.04 4.69
CA ASP A 502 -19.52 -51.38 5.35
C ASP A 502 -20.66 -50.49 4.84
N ARG A 503 -20.35 -49.21 4.56
CA ARG A 503 -21.31 -48.25 4.02
C ARG A 503 -21.49 -48.36 2.51
N PHE A 504 -20.40 -48.66 1.79
CA PHE A 504 -20.34 -48.73 0.34
C PHE A 504 -19.68 -50.05 -0.11
N PRO A 505 -20.44 -51.16 -0.17
CA PRO A 505 -19.90 -52.48 -0.50
C PRO A 505 -19.19 -52.57 -1.85
N ASP A 506 -19.60 -51.73 -2.82
CA ASP A 506 -18.99 -51.67 -4.16
C ASP A 506 -17.52 -51.24 -4.14
N LEU A 507 -17.05 -50.66 -3.04
CA LEU A 507 -15.65 -50.28 -2.84
C LEU A 507 -14.79 -51.40 -2.25
N GLY A 508 -15.38 -52.54 -1.86
CA GLY A 508 -14.67 -53.69 -1.30
C GLY A 508 -13.50 -54.25 -2.12
N PRO A 509 -13.49 -54.15 -3.47
CA PRO A 509 -12.33 -54.58 -4.27
C PRO A 509 -11.08 -53.69 -4.14
N TYR A 510 -11.21 -52.46 -3.64
CA TYR A 510 -10.09 -51.53 -3.46
C TYR A 510 -9.44 -51.74 -2.09
N GLY A 511 -8.11 -51.69 -2.05
CA GLY A 511 -7.37 -51.90 -0.81
C GLY A 511 -7.46 -50.73 0.18
N PRO A 512 -7.06 -50.95 1.45
CA PRO A 512 -7.17 -49.94 2.49
C PRO A 512 -6.40 -48.65 2.21
N LEU A 513 -5.25 -48.75 1.53
CA LEU A 513 -4.44 -47.59 1.18
C LEU A 513 -5.12 -46.77 0.09
N ALA A 514 -5.64 -47.39 -0.96
CA ALA A 514 -6.38 -46.73 -2.03
C ALA A 514 -7.58 -45.94 -1.50
N LEU A 515 -8.37 -46.52 -0.60
CA LEU A 515 -9.53 -45.83 -0.02
C LEU A 515 -9.13 -44.65 0.88
N ASN A 516 -8.05 -44.79 1.67
CA ASN A 516 -7.56 -43.66 2.47
C ASN A 516 -6.96 -42.55 1.61
N ALA A 517 -6.22 -42.90 0.55
CA ALA A 517 -5.72 -41.93 -0.40
C ALA A 517 -6.87 -41.22 -1.12
N ALA A 518 -7.93 -41.94 -1.51
CA ALA A 518 -9.12 -41.33 -2.12
C ALA A 518 -9.79 -40.32 -1.18
N ILE A 519 -9.95 -40.64 0.10
CA ILE A 519 -10.47 -39.70 1.10
C ILE A 519 -9.56 -38.46 1.19
N CYS A 520 -8.26 -38.67 1.31
CA CYS A 520 -7.26 -37.61 1.39
C CYS A 520 -7.26 -36.72 0.14
N ILE A 521 -7.43 -37.31 -1.05
CA ILE A 521 -7.49 -36.59 -2.33
C ILE A 521 -8.76 -35.74 -2.40
N HIS A 522 -9.92 -36.32 -2.05
CA HIS A 522 -11.19 -35.59 -2.01
C HIS A 522 -11.13 -34.40 -1.05
N SER A 523 -10.52 -34.57 0.11
CA SER A 523 -10.36 -33.54 1.14
C SER A 523 -9.15 -32.63 0.90
N ASN A 524 -8.52 -32.67 -0.28
CA ASN A 524 -7.40 -31.83 -0.66
C ASN A 524 -6.21 -31.91 0.33
N GLY A 525 -5.87 -33.12 0.76
CA GLY A 525 -4.72 -33.43 1.61
C GLY A 525 -5.01 -33.49 3.11
N ILE A 526 -6.27 -33.38 3.52
CA ILE A 526 -6.67 -33.31 4.93
C ILE A 526 -7.24 -34.66 5.39
N LEU A 527 -6.70 -35.24 6.45
CA LEU A 527 -7.31 -36.43 7.06
C LEU A 527 -8.62 -36.05 7.77
N LEU A 528 -9.72 -36.70 7.38
CA LEU A 528 -11.05 -36.45 7.94
C LEU A 528 -11.25 -37.19 9.27
N ASP A 529 -12.06 -36.61 10.15
CA ASP A 529 -12.57 -37.29 11.35
C ASP A 529 -13.78 -38.17 11.03
N SER A 530 -14.25 -38.94 12.01
CA SER A 530 -15.39 -39.86 11.81
C SER A 530 -16.70 -39.15 11.45
N ALA A 531 -16.90 -37.88 11.84
CA ALA A 531 -18.10 -37.13 11.53
C ALA A 531 -18.10 -36.62 10.08
N ASP A 532 -16.93 -36.23 9.57
CA ASP A 532 -16.75 -35.81 8.18
C ASP A 532 -16.73 -36.99 7.21
N LEU A 533 -16.18 -38.14 7.62
CA LEU A 533 -16.27 -39.40 6.86
C LEU A 533 -17.73 -39.81 6.59
N ALA A 534 -18.64 -39.53 7.52
CA ALA A 534 -20.07 -39.82 7.36
C ALA A 534 -20.76 -38.97 6.27
N LYS A 535 -20.15 -37.85 5.85
CA LYS A 535 -20.71 -36.97 4.82
C LYS A 535 -20.33 -37.40 3.40
N LEU A 536 -19.28 -38.21 3.25
CA LEU A 536 -18.82 -38.69 1.94
C LEU A 536 -19.88 -39.52 1.23
N THR A 537 -20.03 -39.30 -0.07
CA THR A 537 -20.84 -40.13 -0.95
C THR A 537 -19.99 -41.17 -1.67
N LEU A 538 -20.63 -42.21 -2.22
CA LEU A 538 -19.95 -43.18 -3.10
C LEU A 538 -19.30 -42.46 -4.29
N SER A 539 -19.97 -41.45 -4.86
CA SER A 539 -19.44 -40.70 -6.01
C SER A 539 -18.15 -39.95 -5.68
N ASP A 540 -18.05 -39.36 -4.48
CA ASP A 540 -16.86 -38.61 -4.03
C ASP A 540 -15.62 -39.51 -3.99
N LEU A 541 -15.79 -40.73 -3.46
CA LEU A 541 -14.72 -41.72 -3.34
C LEU A 541 -14.29 -42.25 -4.71
N LEU A 542 -15.25 -42.53 -5.60
CA LEU A 542 -14.95 -42.99 -6.95
C LEU A 542 -14.24 -41.91 -7.79
N VAL A 543 -14.67 -40.65 -7.69
CA VAL A 543 -13.98 -39.51 -8.33
C VAL A 543 -12.54 -39.45 -7.85
N ALA A 544 -12.31 -39.54 -6.54
CA ALA A 544 -10.96 -39.47 -6.00
C ALA A 544 -10.07 -40.67 -6.39
N LEU A 545 -10.64 -41.88 -6.54
CA LEU A 545 -9.92 -43.04 -7.07
C LEU A 545 -9.50 -42.86 -8.54
N VAL A 546 -10.38 -42.26 -9.37
CA VAL A 546 -10.03 -41.91 -10.76
C VAL A 546 -8.92 -40.85 -10.79
N MET A 547 -9.03 -39.81 -9.95
CA MET A 547 -7.99 -38.77 -9.83
C MET A 547 -6.64 -39.34 -9.37
N LEU A 548 -6.66 -40.28 -8.43
CA LEU A 548 -5.47 -41.00 -7.96
C LEU A 548 -4.77 -41.70 -9.13
N HIS A 549 -5.53 -42.48 -9.91
CA HIS A 549 -5.00 -43.18 -11.06
C HIS A 549 -4.42 -42.23 -12.12
N ALA A 550 -5.17 -41.18 -12.46
CA ALA A 550 -4.77 -40.20 -13.47
C ALA A 550 -3.48 -39.46 -13.10
N GLY A 551 -3.26 -39.16 -11.81
CA GLY A 551 -2.13 -38.35 -11.35
C GLY A 551 -0.76 -38.99 -11.51
N PHE A 552 -0.69 -40.30 -11.71
CA PHE A 552 0.57 -41.01 -11.93
C PHE A 552 0.84 -41.37 -13.39
N GLN A 553 -0.08 -41.06 -14.31
CA GLN A 553 0.07 -41.40 -15.74
C GLN A 553 1.21 -40.62 -16.44
N LYS A 554 1.49 -39.38 -16.01
CA LYS A 554 2.50 -38.50 -16.64
C LYS A 554 3.84 -38.41 -15.88
N GLY A 555 3.94 -39.02 -14.71
CA GLY A 555 5.10 -38.89 -13.81
C GLY A 555 5.19 -37.52 -13.12
N GLY A 556 5.84 -37.47 -11.95
CA GLY A 556 5.96 -36.25 -11.14
C GLY A 556 5.34 -36.40 -9.74
N ARG A 557 5.32 -35.30 -8.98
CA ARG A 557 4.64 -35.24 -7.67
C ARG A 557 3.14 -35.18 -7.87
N TYR A 558 2.40 -35.87 -7.02
CA TYR A 558 0.94 -35.87 -7.09
C TYR A 558 0.38 -34.47 -6.77
N ARG A 559 -0.49 -33.95 -7.65
CA ARG A 559 -1.19 -32.68 -7.44
C ARG A 559 -2.60 -32.95 -6.95
N LEU A 560 -2.97 -32.28 -5.87
CA LEU A 560 -4.34 -32.25 -5.34
C LEU A 560 -5.15 -31.16 -6.04
N PHE A 561 -6.45 -31.41 -6.21
CA PHE A 561 -7.40 -30.49 -6.82
C PHE A 561 -8.65 -30.38 -5.95
N LYS A 562 -9.37 -29.27 -6.08
CA LYS A 562 -10.67 -29.11 -5.43
C LYS A 562 -11.71 -30.12 -5.97
N PRO A 563 -12.72 -30.49 -5.17
CA PRO A 563 -13.77 -31.43 -5.58
C PRO A 563 -14.50 -31.03 -6.86
N GLY A 564 -14.87 -29.76 -7.03
CA GLY A 564 -15.62 -29.27 -8.20
C GLY A 564 -14.93 -29.56 -9.54
N PRO A 565 -13.71 -29.03 -9.79
CA PRO A 565 -12.94 -29.34 -10.99
C PRO A 565 -12.75 -30.84 -11.21
N SER A 566 -12.47 -31.60 -10.14
CA SER A 566 -12.28 -33.06 -10.20
C SER A 566 -13.53 -33.78 -10.70
N SER A 567 -14.69 -33.44 -10.16
CA SER A 567 -15.99 -34.00 -10.60
C SER A 567 -16.28 -33.68 -12.06
N ILE A 568 -16.02 -32.44 -12.50
CA ILE A 568 -16.24 -32.05 -13.91
C ILE A 568 -15.39 -32.91 -14.86
N VAL A 569 -14.09 -33.06 -14.58
CA VAL A 569 -13.20 -33.80 -15.50
C VAL A 569 -13.45 -35.30 -15.46
N VAL A 570 -13.83 -35.87 -14.32
CA VAL A 570 -14.19 -37.29 -14.22
C VAL A 570 -15.50 -37.55 -14.96
N ALA A 571 -16.50 -36.67 -14.87
CA ALA A 571 -17.71 -36.77 -15.67
C ALA A 571 -17.42 -36.67 -17.18
N GLN A 572 -16.49 -35.80 -17.59
CA GLN A 572 -16.02 -35.71 -18.98
C GLN A 572 -15.28 -36.97 -19.44
N TRP A 573 -14.49 -37.60 -18.57
CA TRP A 573 -13.82 -38.87 -18.85
C TRP A 573 -14.83 -40.00 -19.06
N LEU A 574 -15.84 -40.11 -18.18
CA LEU A 574 -16.93 -41.09 -18.34
C LEU A 574 -17.73 -40.86 -19.63
N ALA A 575 -17.87 -39.61 -20.06
CA ALA A 575 -18.50 -39.26 -21.34
C ALA A 575 -17.57 -39.44 -22.56
N GLY A 576 -16.32 -39.88 -22.39
CA GLY A 576 -15.34 -40.06 -23.47
C GLY A 576 -14.77 -38.76 -24.05
N VAL A 577 -15.00 -37.61 -23.41
CA VAL A 577 -14.51 -36.29 -23.84
C VAL A 577 -13.03 -36.11 -23.48
N THR A 578 -12.64 -36.56 -22.29
CA THR A 578 -11.27 -36.43 -21.76
C THR A 578 -10.65 -37.81 -21.60
N LYS A 579 -9.40 -38.01 -22.04
CA LYS A 579 -8.67 -39.27 -21.81
C LYS A 579 -8.11 -39.32 -20.38
N ALA A 580 -7.87 -40.51 -19.86
CA ALA A 580 -7.38 -40.72 -18.49
C ALA A 580 -6.07 -39.97 -18.17
N ASP A 581 -5.14 -39.90 -19.13
CA ASP A 581 -3.87 -39.17 -19.02
C ASP A 581 -4.02 -37.63 -19.14
N GLY A 582 -5.18 -37.14 -19.57
CA GLY A 582 -5.52 -35.72 -19.70
C GLY A 582 -6.30 -35.15 -18.51
N ILE A 583 -6.76 -35.99 -17.57
CA ILE A 583 -7.64 -35.58 -16.46
C ILE A 583 -6.99 -34.51 -15.57
N HIS A 584 -5.72 -34.70 -15.17
CA HIS A 584 -5.01 -33.73 -14.30
C HIS A 584 -4.76 -32.37 -14.99
N ASP A 585 -4.48 -32.37 -16.30
CA ASP A 585 -4.28 -31.12 -17.05
C ASP A 585 -5.59 -30.33 -17.18
N ALA A 586 -6.69 -31.03 -17.51
CA ALA A 586 -8.01 -30.42 -17.58
C ALA A 586 -8.48 -29.91 -16.20
N ALA A 587 -8.18 -30.64 -15.12
CA ALA A 587 -8.48 -30.22 -13.75
C ALA A 587 -7.68 -28.96 -13.38
N ALA A 588 -6.40 -28.93 -13.75
CA ALA A 588 -5.53 -27.78 -13.53
C ALA A 588 -5.99 -26.54 -14.29
N GLU A 589 -6.49 -26.70 -15.52
CA GLU A 589 -7.07 -25.62 -16.32
C GLU A 589 -8.33 -25.05 -15.66
N LEU A 590 -9.29 -25.90 -15.28
CA LEU A 590 -10.52 -25.47 -14.61
C LEU A 590 -10.27 -24.83 -13.25
N GLU A 591 -9.32 -25.35 -12.48
CA GLU A 591 -8.90 -24.72 -11.23
C GLU A 591 -8.23 -23.37 -11.47
N GLY A 592 -7.43 -23.25 -12.53
CA GLY A 592 -6.85 -21.99 -12.99
C GLY A 592 -7.92 -20.96 -13.35
N TYR A 593 -8.99 -21.37 -14.03
CA TYR A 593 -10.13 -20.51 -14.33
C TYR A 593 -10.88 -20.09 -13.08
N ALA A 594 -11.18 -21.03 -12.17
CA ALA A 594 -11.83 -20.72 -10.90
C ALA A 594 -11.01 -19.71 -10.08
N ALA A 595 -9.69 -19.88 -10.03
CA ALA A 595 -8.79 -18.95 -9.36
C ALA A 595 -8.76 -17.57 -10.04
N ALA A 596 -8.73 -17.52 -11.38
CA ALA A 596 -8.76 -16.27 -12.14
C ALA A 596 -10.08 -15.52 -11.96
N LEU A 597 -11.23 -16.22 -12.02
CA LEU A 597 -12.55 -15.64 -11.76
C LEU A 597 -12.67 -15.14 -10.32
N ALA A 598 -12.16 -15.88 -9.34
CA ALA A 598 -12.13 -15.43 -7.95
C ALA A 598 -11.26 -14.17 -7.77
N ALA A 599 -10.09 -14.12 -8.40
CA ALA A 599 -9.23 -12.94 -8.38
C ALA A 599 -9.89 -11.73 -9.05
N GLN A 600 -10.59 -11.93 -10.18
CA GLN A 600 -11.34 -10.86 -10.85
C GLN A 600 -12.54 -10.40 -10.01
N GLN A 601 -13.28 -11.32 -9.37
CA GLN A 601 -14.37 -10.97 -8.45
C GLN A 601 -13.87 -10.12 -7.28
N ASN A 602 -12.79 -10.56 -6.63
CA ASN A 602 -12.14 -9.80 -5.56
C ASN A 602 -11.73 -8.40 -6.05
N ARG A 603 -11.17 -8.30 -7.26
CA ARG A 603 -10.85 -7.01 -7.89
C ARG A 603 -12.12 -6.16 -8.09
N ILE A 604 -13.20 -6.72 -8.63
CA ILE A 604 -14.48 -6.00 -8.82
C ILE A 604 -14.98 -5.43 -7.49
N ASP A 605 -14.97 -6.24 -6.44
CA ASP A 605 -15.47 -5.84 -5.12
C ASP A 605 -14.59 -4.77 -4.48
N LEU A 606 -13.26 -4.91 -4.55
CA LEU A 606 -12.32 -3.89 -4.09
C LEU A 606 -12.50 -2.55 -4.80
N ILE A 607 -12.64 -2.56 -6.14
CA ILE A 607 -12.87 -1.34 -6.91
C ILE A 607 -14.21 -0.72 -6.54
N ARG A 608 -15.27 -1.53 -6.44
CA ARG A 608 -16.61 -1.04 -6.08
C ARG A 608 -16.60 -0.39 -4.68
N GLN A 609 -15.98 -1.02 -3.70
CA GLN A 609 -15.85 -0.47 -2.34
C GLN A 609 -15.07 0.85 -2.34
N ALA A 610 -13.96 0.92 -3.07
CA ALA A 610 -13.16 2.15 -3.17
C ALA A 610 -13.96 3.31 -3.79
N LEU A 611 -14.74 3.04 -4.85
CA LEU A 611 -15.58 4.05 -5.50
C LEU A 611 -16.69 4.56 -4.56
N ILE A 612 -17.30 3.67 -3.78
CA ILE A 612 -18.30 4.05 -2.77
C ILE A 612 -17.64 4.90 -1.69
N HIS A 613 -16.48 4.49 -1.18
CA HIS A 613 -15.75 5.22 -0.16
C HIS A 613 -15.37 6.65 -0.61
N ASP A 614 -14.80 6.80 -1.81
CA ASP A 614 -14.44 8.11 -2.37
C ASP A 614 -15.69 9.00 -2.56
N ALA A 615 -16.81 8.43 -3.04
CA ALA A 615 -18.06 9.17 -3.19
C ALA A 615 -18.61 9.66 -1.84
N ASP A 616 -18.58 8.83 -0.80
CA ASP A 616 -19.03 9.19 0.54
C ASP A 616 -18.14 10.28 1.16
N ARG A 617 -16.81 10.15 1.05
CA ARG A 617 -15.86 11.14 1.56
C ARG A 617 -15.96 12.48 0.86
N ARG A 618 -16.13 12.49 -0.46
CA ARG A 618 -16.34 13.75 -1.21
C ARG A 618 -17.65 14.42 -0.84
N ARG A 619 -18.72 13.64 -0.63
CA ARG A 619 -20.01 14.17 -0.16
C ARG A 619 -19.87 14.79 1.22
N GLU A 620 -19.18 14.11 2.13
CA GLU A 620 -18.90 14.63 3.46
C GLU A 620 -18.09 15.92 3.42
N ALA A 621 -16.99 15.96 2.67
CA ALA A 621 -16.17 17.15 2.49
C ALA A 621 -17.00 18.34 1.95
N PHE A 622 -17.81 18.09 0.91
CA PHE A 622 -18.69 19.09 0.32
C PHE A 622 -19.68 19.67 1.34
N ASN A 623 -20.34 18.80 2.13
CA ASN A 623 -21.29 19.23 3.17
C ASN A 623 -20.67 20.15 4.24
N HIS A 624 -19.36 20.06 4.43
CA HIS A 624 -18.61 20.83 5.41
C HIS A 624 -17.76 21.96 4.79
N GLY A 625 -17.89 22.23 3.48
CA GLY A 625 -17.15 23.30 2.79
C GLY A 625 -15.66 23.01 2.58
N TYR A 626 -15.27 21.74 2.63
CA TYR A 626 -13.91 21.27 2.41
C TYR A 626 -13.77 20.61 1.03
N ALA A 627 -12.54 20.57 0.52
CA ALA A 627 -12.17 19.76 -0.64
C ALA A 627 -11.97 18.29 -0.25
N TYR A 628 -11.50 18.04 0.97
CA TYR A 628 -11.32 16.70 1.52
C TYR A 628 -11.44 16.72 3.05
N VAL A 629 -11.98 15.63 3.61
CA VAL A 629 -11.98 15.37 5.06
C VAL A 629 -11.56 13.93 5.33
N GLY A 630 -10.79 13.74 6.39
CA GLY A 630 -10.45 12.43 6.92
C GLY A 630 -11.55 11.87 7.83
N SER A 631 -11.18 11.27 8.95
CA SER A 631 -12.16 10.76 9.91
C SER A 631 -12.61 11.83 10.90
N GLU A 632 -13.89 11.83 11.22
CA GLU A 632 -14.43 12.70 12.26
C GLU A 632 -13.82 12.36 13.63
N LEU A 633 -13.50 13.41 14.39
CA LEU A 633 -13.03 13.31 15.75
C LEU A 633 -14.22 13.16 16.71
N PRO A 634 -14.13 12.31 17.74
CA PRO A 634 -15.19 12.22 18.72
C PRO A 634 -15.26 13.54 19.48
N ARG A 635 -16.37 14.25 19.33
CA ARG A 635 -16.72 15.35 20.22
C ARG A 635 -17.10 14.73 21.56
N ALA A 636 -16.63 15.28 22.68
CA ALA A 636 -17.13 14.80 23.96
C ALA A 636 -18.66 14.87 23.93
N LYS A 637 -19.35 13.75 24.15
CA LYS A 637 -20.77 13.82 24.51
C LYS A 637 -20.82 14.72 25.75
N PRO A 638 -21.74 15.70 25.84
CA PRO A 638 -21.93 16.42 27.08
C PRO A 638 -22.12 15.36 28.16
N ARG A 639 -21.25 15.34 29.18
CA ARG A 639 -21.48 14.50 30.36
C ARG A 639 -22.90 14.81 30.81
N SER A 640 -23.77 13.81 30.80
CA SER A 640 -25.12 13.96 31.33
C SER A 640 -24.99 14.53 32.73
N LEU A 641 -25.74 15.61 33.01
CA LEU A 641 -25.91 16.20 34.33
C LEU A 641 -26.65 15.23 35.27
N VAL A 642 -26.15 14.01 35.44
CA VAL A 642 -26.52 13.06 36.50
C VAL A 642 -25.33 12.11 36.70
N GLN A 643 -24.29 12.57 37.41
CA GLN A 643 -23.40 11.72 38.21
C GLN A 643 -22.99 12.48 39.47
#